data_AF-A0A1I6IJI5-F1
#
_entry.id   AF-A0A1I6IJI5-F1
#
_cell.length_a   1.000
_cell.length_b   1.000
_cell.length_c   1.000
_cell.angle_alpha   90.00
_cell.angle_beta   90.00
_cell.angle_gamma   90.00
#
_symmetry.space_group_name_H-M   'P 1'
#
loop_
_entity.id
_entity.type
_entity.pdbx_description
1 polymer ?
#
loop_
_entity_poly.entity_id
_entity_poly.type
_entity_poly.pdbx_seq_one_letter_code
_entity_poly.pdbx_strand_id
1 'polypeptide(L)'
;MSHRTRIAVIGVTVGGVLAAGLALAPPAVAADLPHEYEAETAVLSGGAGINANHLGYSGTGFVDGFVLDNRGAATVTFSVDVPATGEYGLNLRYANGLGTDMTLSQVIGDEDRQIVLPSAAGASWSRWFVHQETVELEAGVQDVTFRFDDDDTGNVNLDAISLTTVGDLSTPGGGATDPGEIPGSGPDTRWDGVANALAAVPAPKRAQAYGAGDAFFANGATTVERDGRTGIDLRAPRARMAVSTFATTDRAQKVSIRYVNEGAESVQVVVGVDGLPVGTVALPPAQAWREVAVALPLRTGLGTVELRRTAAEHDGLVVVDAIRVEQASPATERGATTGTVVYEAEHGRTTGEILAPSRAFHDLSAEASGRQAVTLTEAKDSVEWVLTEPADALVLRASIPDSADGTGQSGTLALYAGKRKIADVPVSSTYSWVYGGYPYGNDPSQGGAQRFFDDSRATFAKLPAGTVLRLQKDATSGALPYTVDLVETEVRAKPLAAPAGSLDVTAFGATPDDGTDDTAAIQAAVEAASEADASVWVPRGRFTVTEAVRLVDVSIRGAGPWYSVLAGRDGKGGLYAMGTGVTIADLMIDGDVRYRDDRLFDTGIEGNFGQGSLIQDVWIAHTKTGFWATAGTDGLYAVGLRVSDTFADGVHLDGGVVDTRVEHASVRNTGDDGMAMWSSGGAVVRGTFAHSTVQSPLLGNGAAVYGGDSNRIVDSVIADTLTAPAGIAISTRFNPVPFSGTTIVSGNDIFRSGGWEPNWNTSFGGIWVFADTSHITTPVVIDRTRIIDSTYEGLLVSGSHWVNDLRVSDVTIEGTGSYAVAARVGGDHRFRDVRVSGVTEPADGRNHLWGTFIDEGGNTGLLAAVTASCAVTQRTTPVVLGGYASTVTLKNTGTADLAVGSLAWRVGSGEAVLLAPGGALSQNGSRVEVDLGDATLKPGKSRTVVVAGTANAKSVVKPDAFTLDGMRCATP
;
A
#
# COMPACT_ATOMS: atom_id res chain seq x y z
N MET A 1 26.54 -39.16 66.10
CA MET A 1 27.22 -38.11 65.31
C MET A 1 26.28 -37.74 64.16
N SER A 2 25.88 -36.50 63.89
CA SER A 2 25.89 -35.28 64.72
C SER A 2 24.78 -34.29 64.25
N HIS A 3 23.72 -34.14 65.05
CA HIS A 3 22.94 -32.91 65.40
C HIS A 3 22.72 -31.75 64.38
N ARG A 4 21.56 -31.04 64.34
CA ARG A 4 20.29 -31.02 65.15
C ARG A 4 19.08 -30.99 64.17
N THR A 5 17.82 -31.43 64.41
CA THR A 5 16.94 -31.77 65.57
C THR A 5 16.00 -30.66 66.10
N ARG A 6 14.73 -31.05 66.39
CA ARG A 6 13.56 -30.34 67.00
C ARG A 6 12.64 -29.62 65.98
N ILE A 7 11.30 -29.49 66.14
CA ILE A 7 10.23 -30.00 67.06
C ILE A 7 8.89 -29.82 66.27
N ALA A 8 7.84 -30.68 66.22
CA ALA A 8 6.99 -31.42 67.19
C ALA A 8 5.86 -30.54 67.82
N VAL A 9 4.54 -30.87 67.78
CA VAL A 9 3.69 -31.64 68.75
C VAL A 9 2.22 -31.11 68.63
N ILE A 10 1.06 -31.75 68.84
CA ILE A 10 0.46 -33.13 68.79
C ILE A 10 -1.09 -32.97 68.81
N GLY A 11 -1.89 -33.86 68.19
CA GLY A 11 -3.20 -34.31 68.76
C GLY A 11 -4.45 -34.43 67.85
N VAL A 12 -5.52 -35.18 68.20
CA VAL A 12 -5.67 -36.42 69.02
C VAL A 12 -7.12 -37.00 68.98
N THR A 13 -7.29 -38.33 68.86
CA THR A 13 -8.52 -39.20 69.07
C THR A 13 -9.84 -38.88 68.32
N VAL A 14 -10.65 -39.79 67.73
CA VAL A 14 -11.06 -41.22 67.91
C VAL A 14 -12.42 -41.42 68.61
N GLY A 15 -13.38 -42.02 67.88
CA GLY A 15 -14.70 -42.50 68.33
C GLY A 15 -15.69 -42.66 67.15
N GLY A 16 -16.64 -43.62 67.18
CA GLY A 16 -17.61 -43.81 66.08
C GLY A 16 -18.66 -44.91 66.33
N VAL A 17 -19.65 -45.05 65.43
CA VAL A 17 -20.61 -46.19 65.33
C VAL A 17 -21.37 -46.15 63.98
N LEU A 18 -22.02 -47.27 63.63
CA LEU A 18 -22.68 -47.64 62.36
C LEU A 18 -23.60 -46.59 61.70
N ALA A 19 -23.54 -46.54 60.36
CA ALA A 19 -24.72 -46.66 59.48
C ALA A 19 -24.28 -47.28 58.13
N ALA A 20 -25.20 -47.87 57.37
CA ALA A 20 -24.96 -48.35 56.00
C ALA A 20 -25.82 -47.54 55.01
N GLY A 21 -25.19 -47.03 53.95
CA GLY A 21 -25.83 -46.32 52.85
C GLY A 21 -24.84 -46.15 51.71
N LEU A 22 -25.31 -46.28 50.47
CA LEU A 22 -24.47 -46.06 49.29
C LEU A 22 -24.26 -44.57 49.05
N ALA A 23 -23.01 -44.19 48.82
CA ALA A 23 -22.62 -43.07 47.99
C ALA A 23 -21.31 -43.46 47.32
N LEU A 24 -21.18 -43.25 46.01
CA LEU A 24 -19.92 -43.50 45.31
C LEU A 24 -18.90 -42.42 45.71
N ALA A 25 -17.62 -42.76 45.66
CA ALA A 25 -16.58 -41.72 45.64
C ALA A 25 -16.58 -41.06 44.25
N PRO A 26 -16.68 -39.73 44.15
CA PRO A 26 -16.40 -39.04 42.89
C PRO A 26 -14.95 -39.33 42.47
N PRO A 27 -14.69 -39.72 41.22
CA PRO A 27 -13.33 -39.99 40.75
C PRO A 27 -12.56 -38.68 40.53
N ALA A 28 -11.23 -38.76 40.49
CA ALA A 28 -10.34 -37.60 40.40
C ALA A 28 -10.20 -37.04 38.95
N VAL A 29 -11.32 -36.88 38.25
CA VAL A 29 -11.37 -36.61 36.79
C VAL A 29 -11.55 -35.12 36.48
N ALA A 30 -12.26 -34.37 37.31
CA ALA A 30 -12.63 -32.97 37.07
C ALA A 30 -11.46 -31.97 37.33
N ALA A 31 -10.26 -32.27 36.84
CA ALA A 31 -9.03 -31.53 37.11
C ALA A 31 -8.32 -30.95 35.87
N ASP A 32 -8.66 -31.40 34.66
CA ASP A 32 -8.03 -30.97 33.38
C ASP A 32 -9.00 -30.30 32.38
N LEU A 33 -10.28 -30.11 32.73
CA LEU A 33 -11.25 -29.42 31.86
C LEU A 33 -11.13 -27.88 32.01
N PRO A 34 -11.38 -27.09 30.95
CA PRO A 34 -11.90 -27.49 29.63
C PRO A 34 -10.84 -28.04 28.66
N HIS A 35 -11.28 -28.93 27.75
CA HIS A 35 -10.53 -29.28 26.53
C HIS A 35 -11.19 -28.60 25.33
N GLU A 36 -10.42 -27.98 24.43
CA GLU A 36 -10.95 -27.26 23.25
C GLU A 36 -10.46 -27.88 21.92
N TYR A 37 -11.30 -27.80 20.89
CA TYR A 37 -11.08 -28.42 19.58
C TYR A 37 -11.59 -27.48 18.47
N GLU A 38 -10.68 -26.97 17.63
CA GLU A 38 -10.97 -26.02 16.55
C GLU A 38 -11.53 -26.75 15.31
N ALA A 39 -12.58 -26.21 14.68
CA ALA A 39 -13.37 -26.90 13.66
C ALA A 39 -12.63 -27.12 12.34
N GLU A 40 -11.71 -26.24 11.96
CA GLU A 40 -10.87 -26.39 10.78
C GLU A 40 -9.79 -27.48 10.94
N THR A 41 -9.61 -28.00 12.15
CA THR A 41 -8.79 -29.20 12.43
C THR A 41 -9.61 -30.51 12.42
N ALA A 42 -10.95 -30.42 12.36
CA ALA A 42 -11.85 -31.57 12.39
C ALA A 42 -11.95 -32.30 11.04
N VAL A 43 -12.57 -33.48 11.03
CA VAL A 43 -12.79 -34.26 9.81
C VAL A 43 -14.00 -33.70 9.06
N LEU A 44 -13.75 -33.07 7.91
CA LEU A 44 -14.77 -32.42 7.07
C LEU A 44 -15.22 -33.33 5.93
N SER A 45 -16.51 -33.33 5.59
CA SER A 45 -17.01 -34.08 4.43
C SER A 45 -18.26 -33.46 3.76
N GLY A 46 -18.61 -33.98 2.59
CA GLY A 46 -19.89 -33.71 1.92
C GLY A 46 -20.16 -32.28 1.47
N GLY A 47 -19.14 -31.43 1.44
CA GLY A 47 -19.24 -30.01 1.05
C GLY A 47 -19.01 -29.01 2.18
N ALA A 48 -18.83 -29.48 3.42
CA ALA A 48 -18.24 -28.65 4.48
C ALA A 48 -16.77 -28.32 4.15
N GLY A 49 -16.33 -27.09 4.46
CA GLY A 49 -15.00 -26.60 4.09
C GLY A 49 -14.48 -25.47 4.98
N ILE A 50 -13.16 -25.28 5.00
CA ILE A 50 -12.49 -24.26 5.81
C ILE A 50 -12.58 -22.90 5.14
N ASN A 51 -12.95 -21.87 5.91
CA ASN A 51 -13.02 -20.48 5.49
C ASN A 51 -12.50 -19.54 6.61
N ALA A 52 -12.19 -18.29 6.27
CA ALA A 52 -11.67 -17.27 7.17
C ALA A 52 -12.20 -15.85 6.84
N ASN A 53 -13.21 -15.74 5.97
CA ASN A 53 -13.72 -14.48 5.40
C ASN A 53 -14.67 -13.67 6.33
N HIS A 54 -14.70 -13.97 7.62
CA HIS A 54 -15.47 -13.29 8.66
C HIS A 54 -14.57 -12.97 9.85
N LEU A 55 -14.98 -12.11 10.77
CA LEU A 55 -14.17 -11.71 11.92
C LEU A 55 -14.59 -12.48 13.18
N GLY A 56 -13.67 -12.65 14.13
CA GLY A 56 -13.98 -13.11 15.50
C GLY A 56 -13.94 -14.62 15.75
N TYR A 57 -13.70 -15.44 14.71
CA TYR A 57 -13.50 -16.90 14.81
C TYR A 57 -12.20 -17.24 15.58
N SER A 58 -11.99 -18.50 15.97
CA SER A 58 -10.81 -18.97 16.72
C SER A 58 -9.75 -19.68 15.84
N GLY A 59 -8.58 -20.01 16.41
CA GLY A 59 -7.51 -20.67 15.65
C GLY A 59 -7.12 -19.98 14.33
N THR A 60 -7.19 -20.75 13.24
CA THR A 60 -6.74 -20.37 11.90
C THR A 60 -7.89 -20.13 10.90
N GLY A 61 -9.08 -20.64 11.18
CA GLY A 61 -10.28 -20.48 10.36
C GLY A 61 -11.54 -21.00 11.07
N PHE A 62 -12.63 -21.13 10.32
CA PHE A 62 -13.86 -21.80 10.74
C PHE A 62 -14.35 -22.71 9.60
N VAL A 63 -15.38 -23.52 9.85
CA VAL A 63 -16.00 -24.37 8.83
C VAL A 63 -17.33 -23.81 8.38
N ASP A 64 -17.51 -23.63 7.06
CA ASP A 64 -18.78 -23.35 6.41
C ASP A 64 -19.26 -24.53 5.54
N GLY A 65 -20.00 -24.26 4.46
CA GLY A 65 -20.41 -25.29 3.51
C GLY A 65 -21.71 -26.02 3.87
N PHE A 66 -22.36 -25.66 5.00
CA PHE A 66 -23.72 -26.08 5.38
C PHE A 66 -24.82 -25.43 4.50
N VAL A 67 -24.56 -25.20 3.21
CA VAL A 67 -25.44 -24.54 2.24
C VAL A 67 -26.37 -25.54 1.55
N LEU A 68 -27.50 -25.07 1.02
CA LEU A 68 -28.60 -25.93 0.52
C LEU A 68 -28.19 -27.00 -0.50
N ASP A 69 -27.18 -26.72 -1.34
CA ASP A 69 -26.67 -27.66 -2.35
C ASP A 69 -25.92 -28.87 -1.74
N ASN A 70 -25.51 -28.77 -0.47
CA ASN A 70 -24.80 -29.80 0.30
C ASN A 70 -25.67 -30.48 1.38
N ARG A 71 -27.01 -30.26 1.35
CA ARG A 71 -27.98 -30.91 2.25
C ARG A 71 -27.97 -32.43 2.06
N GLY A 72 -28.08 -33.17 3.16
CA GLY A 72 -27.99 -34.64 3.19
C GLY A 72 -26.56 -35.16 3.01
N ALA A 73 -25.54 -34.29 3.10
CA ALA A 73 -24.15 -34.65 2.84
C ALA A 73 -23.13 -33.94 3.76
N ALA A 74 -23.22 -32.63 3.98
CA ALA A 74 -22.20 -31.88 4.72
C ALA A 74 -22.02 -32.37 6.17
N THR A 75 -20.78 -32.63 6.59
CA THR A 75 -20.46 -33.06 7.96
C THR A 75 -19.18 -32.44 8.52
N VAL A 76 -19.14 -32.24 9.83
CA VAL A 76 -17.94 -31.91 10.62
C VAL A 76 -17.86 -32.87 11.80
N THR A 77 -16.79 -33.66 11.89
CA THR A 77 -16.57 -34.65 12.96
C THR A 77 -15.33 -34.30 13.77
N PHE A 78 -15.54 -33.96 15.04
CA PHE A 78 -14.49 -33.73 16.03
C PHE A 78 -14.21 -35.03 16.79
N SER A 79 -12.96 -35.48 16.86
CA SER A 79 -12.55 -36.59 17.71
C SER A 79 -12.03 -36.05 19.04
N VAL A 80 -12.85 -36.13 20.11
CA VAL A 80 -12.55 -35.57 21.43
C VAL A 80 -11.97 -36.63 22.38
N ASP A 81 -10.95 -36.29 23.16
CA ASP A 81 -10.41 -37.17 24.21
C ASP A 81 -11.15 -36.95 25.54
N VAL A 82 -11.86 -37.98 26.00
CA VAL A 82 -12.78 -37.94 27.14
C VAL A 82 -12.11 -38.61 28.35
N PRO A 83 -11.76 -37.87 29.42
CA PRO A 83 -10.87 -38.39 30.47
C PRO A 83 -11.49 -39.48 31.36
N ALA A 84 -12.83 -39.59 31.43
CA ALA A 84 -13.55 -40.75 31.97
C ALA A 84 -15.02 -40.78 31.52
N THR A 85 -15.68 -41.94 31.64
CA THR A 85 -17.12 -42.08 31.37
C THR A 85 -17.96 -41.20 32.30
N GLY A 86 -18.88 -40.39 31.76
CA GLY A 86 -19.80 -39.55 32.54
C GLY A 86 -20.51 -38.44 31.75
N GLU A 87 -21.23 -37.58 32.46
CA GLU A 87 -21.89 -36.38 31.92
C GLU A 87 -20.87 -35.22 31.79
N TYR A 88 -20.86 -34.56 30.63
CA TYR A 88 -20.05 -33.38 30.33
C TYR A 88 -20.91 -32.23 29.79
N GLY A 89 -20.43 -31.00 29.95
CA GLY A 89 -20.87 -29.89 29.14
C GLY A 89 -20.22 -29.96 27.75
N LEU A 90 -21.00 -29.71 26.71
CA LEU A 90 -20.51 -29.54 25.34
C LEU A 90 -20.94 -28.15 24.86
N ASN A 91 -19.96 -27.26 24.68
CA ASN A 91 -20.16 -25.90 24.20
C ASN A 91 -19.68 -25.82 22.74
N LEU A 92 -20.60 -25.59 21.80
CA LEU A 92 -20.31 -25.37 20.38
C LEU A 92 -20.30 -23.88 20.07
N ARG A 93 -19.20 -23.37 19.51
CA ARG A 93 -19.08 -22.01 18.98
C ARG A 93 -19.48 -21.99 17.50
N TYR A 94 -20.37 -21.09 17.11
CA TYR A 94 -20.94 -21.01 15.76
C TYR A 94 -21.36 -19.59 15.38
N ALA A 95 -21.45 -19.29 14.09
CA ALA A 95 -22.06 -18.08 13.57
C ALA A 95 -23.33 -18.41 12.78
N ASN A 96 -24.38 -17.61 13.01
CA ASN A 96 -25.62 -17.61 12.24
C ASN A 96 -25.94 -16.16 11.88
N GLY A 97 -25.65 -15.77 10.63
CA GLY A 97 -25.85 -14.42 10.12
C GLY A 97 -27.22 -14.18 9.47
N LEU A 98 -28.18 -15.11 9.57
CA LEU A 98 -29.47 -15.03 8.87
C LEU A 98 -30.57 -14.27 9.62
N GLY A 99 -30.36 -13.96 10.90
CA GLY A 99 -31.36 -13.24 11.71
C GLY A 99 -32.53 -14.11 12.19
N THR A 100 -32.45 -15.42 11.98
CA THR A 100 -33.45 -16.43 12.37
C THR A 100 -32.76 -17.72 12.79
N ASP A 101 -33.31 -18.40 13.78
CA ASP A 101 -32.80 -19.68 14.28
C ASP A 101 -32.67 -20.73 13.16
N MET A 102 -31.55 -21.45 13.16
CA MET A 102 -31.25 -22.53 12.22
C MET A 102 -31.10 -23.87 12.94
N THR A 103 -30.94 -24.97 12.21
CA THR A 103 -30.69 -26.30 12.78
C THR A 103 -29.58 -27.05 12.05
N LEU A 104 -28.92 -27.93 12.78
CA LEU A 104 -28.06 -29.02 12.31
C LEU A 104 -28.37 -30.26 13.16
N SER A 105 -27.96 -31.43 12.70
CA SER A 105 -28.10 -32.68 13.45
C SER A 105 -26.78 -33.10 14.10
N GLN A 106 -26.80 -33.27 15.42
CA GLN A 106 -25.67 -33.69 16.24
C GLN A 106 -25.74 -35.19 16.49
N VAL A 107 -24.60 -35.87 16.34
CA VAL A 107 -24.46 -37.33 16.48
C VAL A 107 -23.31 -37.64 17.44
N ILE A 108 -23.59 -38.46 18.45
CA ILE A 108 -22.63 -38.90 19.48
C ILE A 108 -22.91 -40.36 19.80
N GLY A 109 -22.08 -41.27 19.30
CA GLY A 109 -22.29 -42.72 19.46
C GLY A 109 -23.58 -43.20 18.79
N ASP A 110 -24.51 -43.74 19.58
CA ASP A 110 -25.86 -44.13 19.14
C ASP A 110 -26.91 -42.99 19.28
N GLU A 111 -26.56 -41.83 19.86
CA GLU A 111 -27.45 -40.65 19.89
C GLU A 111 -27.37 -39.86 18.57
N ASP A 112 -28.53 -39.48 18.05
CA ASP A 112 -28.70 -38.70 16.82
C ASP A 112 -29.87 -37.72 17.05
N ARG A 113 -29.60 -36.40 17.06
CA ARG A 113 -30.57 -35.36 17.44
C ARG A 113 -30.40 -34.06 16.67
N GLN A 114 -31.51 -33.51 16.17
CA GLN A 114 -31.54 -32.14 15.65
C GLN A 114 -31.36 -31.12 16.79
N ILE A 115 -30.36 -30.26 16.66
CA ILE A 115 -30.08 -29.14 17.56
C ILE A 115 -30.53 -27.82 16.91
N VAL A 116 -30.94 -26.86 17.74
CA VAL A 116 -31.30 -25.50 17.29
C VAL A 116 -30.13 -24.57 17.57
N LEU A 117 -29.78 -23.75 16.59
CA LEU A 117 -28.70 -22.76 16.60
C LEU A 117 -29.30 -21.36 16.41
N PRO A 118 -29.71 -20.68 17.51
CA PRO A 118 -30.44 -19.42 17.45
C PRO A 118 -29.74 -18.28 16.72
N SER A 119 -30.52 -17.27 16.33
CA SER A 119 -29.96 -15.98 15.86
C SER A 119 -30.77 -14.79 16.36
N ALA A 120 -30.07 -13.75 16.79
CA ALA A 120 -30.67 -12.43 16.96
C ALA A 120 -31.03 -11.83 15.59
N ALA A 121 -32.18 -11.15 15.48
CA ALA A 121 -32.54 -10.45 14.25
C ALA A 121 -31.51 -9.35 13.93
N GLY A 122 -30.95 -9.38 12.72
CA GLY A 122 -29.85 -8.47 12.31
C GLY A 122 -28.45 -8.90 12.77
N ALA A 123 -28.26 -10.16 13.16
CA ALA A 123 -26.92 -10.75 13.32
C ALA A 123 -26.11 -10.68 12.01
N SER A 124 -24.78 -10.68 12.15
CA SER A 124 -23.82 -10.80 11.04
C SER A 124 -23.08 -12.13 11.13
N TRP A 125 -22.42 -12.54 10.05
CA TRP A 125 -21.58 -13.75 10.05
C TRP A 125 -20.26 -13.62 10.83
N SER A 126 -19.94 -12.41 11.32
CA SER A 126 -18.85 -12.16 12.27
C SER A 126 -19.33 -12.13 13.73
N ARG A 127 -20.59 -12.53 14.00
CA ARG A 127 -21.15 -12.70 15.34
C ARG A 127 -21.10 -14.18 15.72
N TRP A 128 -20.21 -14.51 16.64
CA TRP A 128 -20.08 -15.86 17.18
C TRP A 128 -20.93 -16.00 18.44
N PHE A 129 -21.74 -17.06 18.44
CA PHE A 129 -22.62 -17.49 19.51
C PHE A 129 -22.05 -18.78 20.12
N VAL A 130 -22.56 -19.16 21.29
CA VAL A 130 -22.30 -20.48 21.90
C VAL A 130 -23.62 -21.21 22.05
N HIS A 131 -23.69 -22.44 21.52
CA HIS A 131 -24.76 -23.41 21.80
C HIS A 131 -24.26 -24.37 22.87
N GLN A 132 -25.12 -24.79 23.79
CA GLN A 132 -24.69 -25.45 25.01
C GLN A 132 -25.61 -26.60 25.39
N GLU A 133 -25.02 -27.77 25.58
CA GLU A 133 -25.75 -28.99 25.90
C GLU A 133 -25.03 -29.83 26.97
N THR A 134 -25.76 -30.78 27.54
CA THR A 134 -25.17 -31.87 28.33
C THR A 134 -25.14 -33.12 27.46
N VAL A 135 -24.03 -33.86 27.54
CA VAL A 135 -23.79 -35.09 26.78
C VAL A 135 -23.23 -36.17 27.71
N GLU A 136 -23.63 -37.42 27.52
CA GLU A 136 -23.05 -38.56 28.21
C GLU A 136 -22.02 -39.21 27.28
N LEU A 137 -20.78 -39.35 27.75
CA LEU A 137 -19.63 -39.80 26.96
C LEU A 137 -18.90 -40.94 27.66
N GLU A 138 -18.37 -41.88 26.89
CA GLU A 138 -17.49 -42.96 27.37
C GLU A 138 -16.02 -42.54 27.38
N ALA A 139 -15.20 -43.18 28.23
CA ALA A 139 -13.79 -42.85 28.39
C ALA A 139 -12.92 -43.17 27.15
N GLY A 140 -12.07 -42.21 26.75
CA GLY A 140 -11.16 -42.29 25.59
C GLY A 140 -11.61 -41.39 24.44
N VAL A 141 -11.09 -41.66 23.23
CA VAL A 141 -11.45 -40.87 22.05
C VAL A 141 -12.86 -41.21 21.57
N GLN A 142 -13.72 -40.20 21.51
CA GLN A 142 -15.11 -40.26 21.06
C GLN A 142 -15.31 -39.28 19.89
N ASP A 143 -16.13 -39.65 18.91
CA ASP A 143 -16.47 -38.76 17.79
C ASP A 143 -17.77 -37.97 18.10
N VAL A 144 -17.69 -36.65 17.97
CA VAL A 144 -18.82 -35.71 18.04
C VAL A 144 -19.01 -35.13 16.64
N THR A 145 -20.13 -35.44 16.00
CA THR A 145 -20.40 -35.04 14.60
C THR A 145 -21.57 -34.09 14.49
N PHE A 146 -21.43 -33.06 13.65
CA PHE A 146 -22.53 -32.22 13.19
C PHE A 146 -22.76 -32.44 11.70
N ARG A 147 -24.01 -32.75 11.31
CA ARG A 147 -24.45 -33.03 9.93
C ARG A 147 -25.44 -31.97 9.45
N PHE A 148 -25.51 -31.78 8.13
CA PHE A 148 -26.66 -31.13 7.48
C PHE A 148 -27.59 -32.19 6.88
N ASP A 149 -28.64 -32.59 7.60
CA ASP A 149 -29.56 -33.64 7.11
C ASP A 149 -30.75 -33.07 6.32
N ASP A 150 -31.58 -33.95 5.75
CA ASP A 150 -32.68 -33.58 4.85
C ASP A 150 -33.75 -32.69 5.51
N ASP A 151 -33.98 -32.85 6.81
CA ASP A 151 -34.95 -32.12 7.63
C ASP A 151 -34.37 -30.95 8.43
N ASP A 152 -33.08 -30.64 8.24
CA ASP A 152 -32.43 -29.45 8.81
C ASP A 152 -32.67 -28.18 8.00
N THR A 153 -32.35 -27.00 8.56
CA THR A 153 -32.32 -25.74 7.82
C THR A 153 -30.91 -25.31 7.38
N GLY A 154 -29.87 -25.72 8.10
CA GLY A 154 -28.47 -25.44 7.77
C GLY A 154 -28.13 -23.95 7.78
N ASN A 155 -27.17 -23.55 6.94
CA ASN A 155 -26.64 -22.19 6.83
C ASN A 155 -26.17 -21.64 8.19
N VAL A 156 -25.17 -22.30 8.75
CA VAL A 156 -24.40 -21.87 9.92
C VAL A 156 -22.91 -22.14 9.65
N ASN A 157 -22.04 -21.42 10.33
CA ASN A 157 -20.60 -21.69 10.33
C ASN A 157 -20.20 -22.22 11.70
N LEU A 158 -19.37 -23.26 11.77
CA LEU A 158 -18.92 -23.88 13.02
C LEU A 158 -17.45 -23.53 13.26
N ASP A 159 -17.12 -23.18 14.49
CA ASP A 159 -15.85 -22.52 14.83
C ASP A 159 -14.97 -23.43 15.70
N ALA A 160 -15.51 -23.88 16.83
CA ALA A 160 -14.84 -24.77 17.77
C ALA A 160 -15.85 -25.45 18.69
N ILE A 161 -15.43 -26.53 19.35
CA ILE A 161 -16.14 -27.07 20.53
C ILE A 161 -15.23 -27.07 21.76
N SER A 162 -15.81 -26.94 22.94
CA SER A 162 -15.13 -27.29 24.19
C SER A 162 -15.92 -28.31 25.01
N LEU A 163 -15.17 -29.25 25.59
CA LEU A 163 -15.64 -30.24 26.56
C LEU A 163 -15.40 -29.67 27.96
N THR A 164 -16.47 -29.47 28.72
CA THR A 164 -16.47 -28.68 29.96
C THR A 164 -17.16 -29.43 31.10
N THR A 165 -17.10 -28.89 32.33
CA THR A 165 -17.96 -29.38 33.42
C THR A 165 -19.40 -28.95 33.19
N VAL A 166 -20.38 -29.82 33.44
CA VAL A 166 -21.82 -29.56 33.21
C VAL A 166 -22.26 -28.23 33.82
N GLY A 167 -22.71 -27.30 32.97
CA GLY A 167 -23.16 -25.96 33.36
C GLY A 167 -22.09 -24.86 33.32
N ASP A 168 -20.87 -25.16 32.86
CA ASP A 168 -19.87 -24.15 32.50
C ASP A 168 -20.21 -23.50 31.15
N LEU A 169 -20.16 -22.17 31.11
CA LEU A 169 -20.55 -21.34 29.96
C LEU A 169 -19.35 -20.64 29.29
N SER A 170 -18.15 -21.21 29.46
CA SER A 170 -16.94 -20.81 28.74
C SER A 170 -17.13 -20.90 27.21
N THR A 171 -16.84 -19.79 26.52
CA THR A 171 -16.76 -19.73 25.05
C THR A 171 -15.46 -20.40 24.59
N PRO A 172 -15.51 -21.44 23.72
CA PRO A 172 -14.32 -22.01 23.09
C PRO A 172 -13.47 -20.95 22.36
N GLY A 173 -12.15 -21.10 22.33
CA GLY A 173 -11.29 -20.35 21.40
C GLY A 173 -11.14 -18.83 21.65
N GLY A 174 -11.67 -18.30 22.75
CA GLY A 174 -11.33 -16.98 23.31
C GLY A 174 -11.71 -15.71 22.55
N GLY A 175 -12.16 -15.80 21.28
CA GLY A 175 -12.46 -14.62 20.46
C GLY A 175 -13.68 -13.80 20.91
N ALA A 176 -13.67 -12.49 20.62
CA ALA A 176 -14.71 -11.55 21.05
C ALA A 176 -16.12 -11.91 20.53
N THR A 177 -17.12 -11.88 21.42
CA THR A 177 -18.49 -12.35 21.15
C THR A 177 -19.58 -11.27 21.18
N ASP A 178 -19.27 -10.01 21.54
CA ASP A 178 -20.28 -8.95 21.66
C ASP A 178 -20.48 -8.18 20.33
N PRO A 179 -21.67 -8.23 19.70
CA PRO A 179 -21.95 -7.61 18.41
C PRO A 179 -22.77 -6.32 18.56
N GLY A 180 -22.75 -5.69 19.74
CA GLY A 180 -23.27 -4.34 19.92
C GLY A 180 -22.39 -3.25 19.32
N GLU A 181 -21.09 -3.52 19.16
CA GLU A 181 -20.12 -2.59 18.56
C GLU A 181 -19.90 -2.90 17.08
N ILE A 182 -19.97 -1.87 16.24
CA ILE A 182 -19.25 -1.87 14.96
C ILE A 182 -17.76 -1.95 15.32
N PRO A 183 -16.92 -2.79 14.66
CA PRO A 183 -15.48 -2.73 14.82
C PRO A 183 -14.96 -1.30 14.60
N GLY A 184 -14.55 -0.63 15.69
CA GLY A 184 -14.11 0.77 15.70
C GLY A 184 -15.09 1.81 16.21
N SER A 185 -16.29 1.41 16.61
CA SER A 185 -17.22 2.29 17.36
C SER A 185 -16.89 2.40 18.86
N GLY A 186 -16.07 1.49 19.40
CA GLY A 186 -15.53 1.55 20.76
C GLY A 186 -14.57 2.74 21.02
N PRO A 187 -14.12 2.93 22.28
CA PRO A 187 -13.11 3.93 22.63
C PRO A 187 -11.71 3.52 22.15
N ASP A 188 -11.00 4.47 21.53
CA ASP A 188 -9.56 4.32 21.24
C ASP A 188 -8.81 4.89 22.45
N THR A 189 -8.68 4.05 23.48
CA THR A 189 -8.13 4.35 24.82
C THR A 189 -6.84 5.18 24.78
N ARG A 190 -5.93 4.81 23.88
CA ARG A 190 -4.66 5.48 23.58
C ARG A 190 -4.83 6.99 23.36
N TRP A 191 -5.93 7.40 22.73
CA TRP A 191 -6.28 8.80 22.44
C TRP A 191 -7.32 9.37 23.40
N ASP A 192 -8.39 8.62 23.69
CA ASP A 192 -9.52 9.06 24.52
C ASP A 192 -9.08 9.34 25.99
N GLY A 193 -8.00 8.70 26.47
CA GLY A 193 -7.38 8.97 27.78
C GLY A 193 -6.45 10.20 27.86
N VAL A 194 -6.17 10.89 26.75
CA VAL A 194 -5.09 11.91 26.69
C VAL A 194 -5.55 13.26 27.29
N ALA A 195 -5.19 13.50 28.55
CA ALA A 195 -5.58 14.71 29.28
C ALA A 195 -4.48 15.81 29.40
N ASN A 196 -3.23 15.53 29.02
CA ASN A 196 -2.09 16.43 29.27
C ASN A 196 -2.08 17.63 28.31
N ALA A 197 -2.32 18.84 28.82
CA ALA A 197 -2.39 20.06 28.00
C ALA A 197 -1.01 20.57 27.55
N LEU A 198 -0.84 20.75 26.25
CA LEU A 198 0.41 21.27 25.66
C LEU A 198 0.58 22.78 25.91
N ALA A 199 1.81 23.17 26.27
CA ALA A 199 2.13 24.57 26.52
C ALA A 199 2.13 25.39 25.22
N ALA A 200 1.27 26.41 25.16
CA ALA A 200 1.20 27.32 24.02
C ALA A 200 2.49 28.14 23.87
N VAL A 201 3.01 28.22 22.64
CA VAL A 201 4.21 28.99 22.26
C VAL A 201 3.85 30.08 21.25
N PRO A 202 4.71 31.11 21.05
CA PRO A 202 4.51 32.07 19.96
C PRO A 202 4.59 31.38 18.59
N ALA A 203 3.66 31.71 17.69
CA ALA A 203 3.61 31.16 16.34
C ALA A 203 4.94 31.38 15.56
N PRO A 204 5.32 30.44 14.67
CA PRO A 204 6.56 30.53 13.91
C PRO A 204 6.53 31.72 12.92
N LYS A 205 7.59 32.55 12.91
CA LYS A 205 7.70 33.73 12.03
C LYS A 205 7.86 33.40 10.54
N ARG A 206 8.28 32.18 10.25
CA ARG A 206 8.35 31.52 8.95
C ARG A 206 8.08 30.04 9.21
N ALA A 207 7.31 29.41 8.34
CA ALA A 207 6.96 28.02 8.43
C ALA A 207 6.52 27.53 7.04
N GLN A 208 6.72 26.25 6.75
CA GLN A 208 5.95 25.59 5.68
C GLN A 208 4.50 25.45 6.15
N ALA A 209 3.54 25.62 5.24
CA ALA A 209 2.14 25.30 5.49
C ALA A 209 1.77 23.99 4.79
N TYR A 210 1.00 23.15 5.47
CA TYR A 210 0.33 21.98 4.94
C TYR A 210 -1.17 22.28 4.95
N GLY A 211 -1.78 22.28 3.76
CA GLY A 211 -3.15 22.73 3.54
C GLY A 211 -4.17 21.68 3.94
N ALA A 212 -5.33 22.11 4.42
CA ALA A 212 -6.42 21.21 4.76
C ALA A 212 -7.13 20.58 3.55
N GLY A 213 -6.96 21.13 2.35
CA GLY A 213 -7.47 20.51 1.12
C GLY A 213 -6.75 19.21 0.73
N ASP A 214 -5.49 19.08 1.14
CA ASP A 214 -4.63 17.93 0.84
C ASP A 214 -4.60 16.93 2.01
N ALA A 215 -5.20 17.28 3.15
CA ALA A 215 -5.17 16.51 4.39
C ALA A 215 -6.00 15.21 4.30
N PHE A 216 -5.56 14.19 5.03
CA PHE A 216 -6.42 13.08 5.41
C PHE A 216 -7.47 13.55 6.43
N PHE A 217 -8.71 13.07 6.32
CA PHE A 217 -9.74 13.26 7.33
C PHE A 217 -10.73 12.09 7.33
N ALA A 218 -11.30 11.76 8.49
CA ALA A 218 -12.26 10.66 8.65
C ALA A 218 -13.12 10.83 9.92
N ASN A 219 -13.90 9.80 10.28
CA ASN A 219 -14.70 9.73 11.49
C ASN A 219 -15.73 10.88 11.59
N GLY A 220 -16.43 11.19 10.49
CA GLY A 220 -17.43 12.25 10.44
C GLY A 220 -16.88 13.68 10.27
N ALA A 221 -15.56 13.85 10.15
CA ALA A 221 -14.96 15.09 9.66
C ALA A 221 -15.39 15.38 8.20
N THR A 222 -15.56 16.65 7.82
CA THR A 222 -15.99 17.04 6.46
C THR A 222 -15.30 18.29 5.94
N THR A 223 -15.21 18.43 4.61
CA THR A 223 -14.66 19.62 3.95
C THR A 223 -15.63 20.80 3.97
N VAL A 224 -15.11 21.99 4.27
CA VAL A 224 -15.85 23.26 4.29
C VAL A 224 -15.05 24.33 3.54
N GLU A 225 -15.69 24.98 2.57
CA GLU A 225 -15.13 26.14 1.86
C GLU A 225 -15.41 27.45 2.61
N ARG A 226 -14.36 28.19 2.99
CA ARG A 226 -14.48 29.48 3.67
C ARG A 226 -13.36 30.45 3.25
N ASP A 227 -13.73 31.69 2.94
CA ASP A 227 -12.81 32.76 2.51
C ASP A 227 -11.89 32.39 1.32
N GLY A 228 -12.37 31.50 0.43
CA GLY A 228 -11.59 30.97 -0.69
C GLY A 228 -10.53 29.93 -0.30
N ARG A 229 -10.81 29.12 0.74
CA ARG A 229 -9.98 28.00 1.17
C ARG A 229 -10.85 26.83 1.63
N THR A 230 -10.40 25.63 1.29
CA THR A 230 -10.83 24.37 1.91
C THR A 230 -10.28 24.29 3.34
N GLY A 231 -11.13 23.88 4.28
CA GLY A 231 -10.77 23.48 5.63
C GLY A 231 -11.52 22.22 6.05
N ILE A 232 -11.03 21.49 7.05
CA ILE A 232 -11.71 20.32 7.62
C ILE A 232 -12.46 20.74 8.89
N ASP A 233 -13.76 20.47 8.96
CA ASP A 233 -14.59 20.65 10.15
C ASP A 233 -14.46 19.44 11.10
N LEU A 234 -14.06 19.73 12.34
CA LEU A 234 -13.80 18.77 13.41
C LEU A 234 -14.83 18.87 14.55
N ARG A 235 -16.05 19.35 14.29
CA ARG A 235 -17.11 19.43 15.33
C ARG A 235 -17.55 18.05 15.86
N ALA A 236 -17.60 17.04 14.99
CA ALA A 236 -18.17 15.73 15.27
C ALA A 236 -17.37 14.93 16.32
N PRO A 237 -18.00 13.97 17.04
CA PRO A 237 -17.29 13.06 17.93
C PRO A 237 -16.27 12.22 17.15
N ARG A 238 -15.08 11.99 17.73
CA ARG A 238 -13.97 11.23 17.12
C ARG A 238 -13.46 11.68 15.74
N ALA A 239 -14.01 12.74 15.17
CA ALA A 239 -13.50 13.39 13.96
C ALA A 239 -11.99 13.62 14.04
N ARG A 240 -11.29 13.25 12.98
CA ARG A 240 -9.83 13.37 12.89
C ARG A 240 -9.37 13.93 11.55
N MET A 241 -8.26 14.65 11.59
CA MET A 241 -7.57 15.24 10.45
C MET A 241 -6.07 15.01 10.63
N ALA A 242 -5.41 14.43 9.63
CA ALA A 242 -3.97 14.25 9.62
C ALA A 242 -3.34 14.88 8.39
N VAL A 243 -2.13 15.42 8.55
CA VAL A 243 -1.28 15.87 7.44
C VAL A 243 0.06 15.16 7.49
N SER A 244 0.53 14.75 6.32
CA SER A 244 1.94 14.47 6.09
C SER A 244 2.76 15.77 6.18
N THR A 245 3.97 15.64 6.72
CA THR A 245 4.89 16.75 6.95
C THR A 245 6.32 16.32 6.62
N PHE A 246 7.14 17.27 6.17
CA PHE A 246 8.49 17.01 5.67
C PHE A 246 9.51 17.86 6.41
N ALA A 247 9.67 17.59 7.71
CA ALA A 247 10.51 18.40 8.59
C ALA A 247 12.00 18.24 8.23
N THR A 248 12.73 19.36 8.20
CA THR A 248 14.16 19.39 7.80
C THR A 248 15.10 19.21 8.99
N THR A 249 14.59 19.17 10.23
CA THR A 249 15.38 18.90 11.44
C THR A 249 14.60 18.05 12.45
N ASP A 250 15.17 16.89 12.78
CA ASP A 250 14.85 16.00 13.90
C ASP A 250 15.05 16.72 15.24
N ARG A 251 13.96 17.29 15.77
CA ARG A 251 13.88 18.01 17.06
C ARG A 251 12.44 18.41 17.40
N ALA A 252 12.24 18.89 18.63
CA ALA A 252 11.08 19.72 18.95
C ALA A 252 11.07 21.02 18.11
N GLN A 253 9.99 21.23 17.35
CA GLN A 253 9.75 22.40 16.49
C GLN A 253 8.47 23.14 16.90
N LYS A 254 8.35 24.42 16.53
CA LYS A 254 7.06 25.13 16.67
C LYS A 254 6.12 24.72 15.54
N VAL A 255 4.93 24.29 15.92
CA VAL A 255 3.84 23.94 15.00
C VAL A 255 2.62 24.77 15.34
N SER A 256 2.01 25.42 14.35
CA SER A 256 0.79 26.21 14.52
C SER A 256 -0.40 25.60 13.79
N ILE A 257 -1.51 25.41 14.51
CA ILE A 257 -2.82 25.04 13.98
C ILE A 257 -3.56 26.33 13.65
N ARG A 258 -3.99 26.51 12.39
CA ARG A 258 -4.79 27.65 11.96
C ARG A 258 -6.25 27.24 11.77
N TYR A 259 -7.14 27.89 12.53
CA TYR A 259 -8.49 27.41 12.76
C TYR A 259 -9.54 28.52 12.90
N VAL A 260 -10.81 28.11 12.82
CA VAL A 260 -12.03 28.84 13.20
C VAL A 260 -12.80 27.95 14.18
N ASN A 261 -13.38 28.56 15.22
CA ASN A 261 -14.32 27.90 16.14
C ASN A 261 -15.50 28.86 16.34
N GLU A 262 -16.64 28.52 15.77
CA GLU A 262 -17.83 29.39 15.81
C GLU A 262 -18.70 29.18 17.05
N GLY A 263 -18.45 28.11 17.81
CA GLY A 263 -19.17 27.80 19.05
C GLY A 263 -18.80 28.72 20.22
N ALA A 264 -19.58 28.62 21.31
CA ALA A 264 -19.42 29.48 22.48
C ALA A 264 -18.23 29.10 23.39
N GLU A 265 -17.73 27.86 23.29
CA GLU A 265 -16.72 27.29 24.20
C GLU A 265 -15.44 26.88 23.48
N SER A 266 -14.37 26.63 24.25
CA SER A 266 -13.07 26.22 23.70
C SER A 266 -13.05 24.73 23.41
N VAL A 267 -12.87 24.34 22.15
CA VAL A 267 -12.79 22.93 21.75
C VAL A 267 -11.44 22.36 22.15
N GLN A 268 -11.41 21.21 22.81
CA GLN A 268 -10.19 20.42 22.97
C GLN A 268 -10.02 19.48 21.78
N VAL A 269 -8.80 19.44 21.24
CA VAL A 269 -8.33 18.39 20.33
C VAL A 269 -7.09 17.73 20.93
N VAL A 270 -6.95 16.41 20.77
CA VAL A 270 -5.68 15.72 20.99
C VAL A 270 -4.81 15.96 19.76
N VAL A 271 -3.53 16.23 19.98
CA VAL A 271 -2.52 16.38 18.94
C VAL A 271 -1.58 15.18 18.99
N GLY A 272 -1.50 14.44 17.89
CA GLY A 272 -0.55 13.35 17.70
C GLY A 272 0.56 13.71 16.72
N VAL A 273 1.67 12.99 16.81
CA VAL A 273 2.76 12.99 15.84
C VAL A 273 3.14 11.55 15.55
N ASP A 274 3.29 11.18 14.28
CA ASP A 274 3.69 9.82 13.86
C ASP A 274 2.81 8.70 14.45
N GLY A 275 1.51 8.96 14.62
CA GLY A 275 0.54 8.06 15.28
C GLY A 275 0.64 7.98 16.80
N LEU A 276 1.53 8.75 17.45
CA LEU A 276 1.67 8.81 18.90
C LEU A 276 1.01 10.09 19.45
N PRO A 277 0.07 10.00 20.41
CA PRO A 277 -0.54 11.18 21.02
C PRO A 277 0.48 11.92 21.90
N VAL A 278 0.60 13.24 21.72
CA VAL A 278 1.57 14.09 22.43
C VAL A 278 0.90 14.88 23.56
N GLY A 279 -0.36 15.27 23.40
CA GLY A 279 -1.14 15.99 24.40
C GLY A 279 -2.34 16.75 23.79
N THR A 280 -3.06 17.51 24.61
CA THR A 280 -4.23 18.30 24.17
C THR A 280 -3.91 19.75 23.85
N VAL A 281 -4.67 20.33 22.92
CA VAL A 281 -4.66 21.75 22.58
C VAL A 281 -6.07 22.29 22.59
N ALA A 282 -6.27 23.39 23.32
CA ALA A 282 -7.50 24.15 23.30
C ALA A 282 -7.55 25.07 22.07
N LEU A 283 -8.72 25.10 21.41
CA LEU A 283 -9.08 25.99 20.31
C LEU A 283 -10.17 26.97 20.79
N PRO A 284 -9.81 28.11 21.44
CA PRO A 284 -10.80 29.08 21.91
C PRO A 284 -11.67 29.67 20.79
N PRO A 285 -12.91 30.10 21.08
CA PRO A 285 -13.82 30.73 20.11
C PRO A 285 -13.13 31.79 19.23
N ALA A 286 -13.35 31.66 17.93
CA ALA A 286 -12.68 32.42 16.87
C ALA A 286 -13.57 32.46 15.61
N GLN A 287 -14.34 33.54 15.46
CA GLN A 287 -15.24 33.78 14.32
C GLN A 287 -14.50 34.08 12.99
N ALA A 288 -13.20 34.34 13.08
CA ALA A 288 -12.28 34.53 11.95
C ALA A 288 -10.96 33.81 12.25
N TRP A 289 -10.23 33.45 11.20
CA TRP A 289 -9.02 32.63 11.28
C TRP A 289 -8.03 33.08 12.35
N ARG A 290 -7.75 32.17 13.28
CA ARG A 290 -6.82 32.34 14.39
C ARG A 290 -5.77 31.24 14.36
N GLU A 291 -4.61 31.51 14.96
CA GLU A 291 -3.57 30.50 15.18
C GLU A 291 -3.41 30.23 16.68
N VAL A 292 -3.24 28.95 17.02
CA VAL A 292 -2.62 28.49 18.25
C VAL A 292 -1.35 27.73 17.86
N ALA A 293 -0.29 27.81 18.67
CA ALA A 293 0.95 27.10 18.39
C ALA A 293 1.48 26.39 19.63
N VAL A 294 2.10 25.24 19.40
CA VAL A 294 2.71 24.36 20.41
C VAL A 294 4.10 23.92 19.95
N ALA A 295 4.86 23.27 20.82
CA ALA A 295 6.11 22.60 20.47
C ALA A 295 5.84 21.09 20.29
N LEU A 296 6.09 20.56 19.09
CA LEU A 296 5.93 19.13 18.78
C LEU A 296 7.28 18.50 18.39
N PRO A 297 7.59 17.27 18.84
CA PRO A 297 8.79 16.54 18.44
C PRO A 297 8.62 15.97 17.02
N LEU A 298 9.29 16.54 16.02
CA LEU A 298 9.17 16.07 14.63
C LEU A 298 10.48 15.40 14.17
N ARG A 299 10.37 14.26 13.49
CA ARG A 299 11.49 13.57 12.81
C ARG A 299 11.98 14.36 11.57
N THR A 300 13.15 14.02 11.04
CA THR A 300 13.58 14.52 9.71
C THR A 300 12.98 13.66 8.61
N GLY A 301 12.51 14.29 7.52
CA GLY A 301 11.85 13.61 6.41
C GLY A 301 10.34 13.55 6.62
N LEU A 302 9.71 12.56 5.99
CA LEU A 302 8.28 12.27 6.15
C LEU A 302 7.94 11.96 7.61
N GLY A 303 6.90 12.58 8.15
CA GLY A 303 6.22 12.23 9.40
C GLY A 303 4.84 12.88 9.45
N THR A 304 3.97 12.50 10.39
CA THR A 304 2.58 12.98 10.42
C THR A 304 2.29 13.92 11.60
N VAL A 305 1.33 14.82 11.43
CA VAL A 305 0.71 15.58 12.52
C VAL A 305 -0.81 15.38 12.43
N GLU A 306 -1.41 14.83 13.49
CA GLU A 306 -2.84 14.52 13.56
C GLU A 306 -3.55 15.36 14.63
N LEU A 307 -4.76 15.81 14.32
CA LEU A 307 -5.70 16.43 15.23
C LEU A 307 -6.92 15.52 15.38
N ARG A 308 -7.24 15.10 16.60
CA ARG A 308 -8.33 14.17 16.88
C ARG A 308 -9.25 14.66 17.99
N ARG A 309 -10.55 14.46 17.82
CA ARG A 309 -11.58 14.70 18.86
C ARG A 309 -11.75 13.44 19.70
N THR A 310 -12.04 13.61 20.99
CA THR A 310 -12.24 12.49 21.95
C THR A 310 -13.50 12.66 22.81
N ALA A 311 -14.23 13.75 22.59
CA ALA A 311 -15.43 14.13 23.34
C ALA A 311 -16.67 14.15 22.44
N ALA A 312 -17.84 14.39 23.06
CA ALA A 312 -19.11 14.58 22.36
C ALA A 312 -19.07 15.74 21.33
N GLU A 313 -20.09 15.76 20.47
CA GLU A 313 -20.26 16.74 19.39
C GLU A 313 -20.27 18.19 19.91
N HIS A 314 -19.75 19.12 19.11
CA HIS A 314 -19.63 20.54 19.47
C HIS A 314 -20.62 21.40 18.70
N ASP A 315 -21.37 22.25 19.41
CA ASP A 315 -22.29 23.23 18.82
C ASP A 315 -21.52 24.36 18.12
N GLY A 316 -21.36 24.23 16.80
CA GLY A 316 -20.72 25.21 15.92
C GLY A 316 -19.60 24.60 15.08
N LEU A 317 -19.23 25.25 13.97
CA LEU A 317 -18.14 24.78 13.10
C LEU A 317 -16.78 24.89 13.81
N VAL A 318 -15.94 23.86 13.62
CA VAL A 318 -14.58 23.76 14.17
C VAL A 318 -13.60 23.49 13.01
N VAL A 319 -13.39 24.49 12.16
CA VAL A 319 -12.67 24.32 10.89
C VAL A 319 -11.18 24.57 11.06
N VAL A 320 -10.33 23.66 10.60
CA VAL A 320 -8.87 23.86 10.45
C VAL A 320 -8.52 23.98 8.97
N ASP A 321 -7.77 25.03 8.58
CA ASP A 321 -7.35 25.22 7.16
C ASP A 321 -5.86 25.02 6.89
N ALA A 322 -5.02 25.03 7.92
CA ALA A 322 -3.60 24.70 7.78
C ALA A 322 -2.94 24.27 9.10
N ILE A 323 -2.04 23.30 9.00
CA ILE A 323 -0.94 23.09 9.95
C ILE A 323 0.30 23.81 9.40
N ARG A 324 1.12 24.44 10.26
CA ARG A 324 2.39 25.06 9.81
C ARG A 324 3.57 24.70 10.69
N VAL A 325 4.69 24.33 10.08
CA VAL A 325 5.89 23.80 10.76
C VAL A 325 7.10 24.72 10.54
N GLU A 326 7.81 25.07 11.63
CA GLU A 326 8.91 26.05 11.65
C GLU A 326 10.07 25.77 10.67
N GLN A 327 10.49 24.51 10.53
CA GLN A 327 11.56 24.06 9.64
C GLN A 327 11.16 22.76 8.93
N ALA A 328 10.49 22.92 7.79
CA ALA A 328 10.03 21.84 6.92
C ALA A 328 9.99 22.29 5.45
N SER A 329 9.85 21.33 4.54
CA SER A 329 9.74 21.51 3.09
C SER A 329 8.31 21.25 2.60
N PRO A 330 7.86 21.82 1.46
CA PRO A 330 6.66 21.33 0.80
C PRO A 330 6.83 19.87 0.36
N ALA A 331 5.72 19.18 0.13
CA ALA A 331 5.72 17.91 -0.61
C ALA A 331 6.10 18.16 -2.08
N THR A 332 6.42 17.08 -2.80
CA THR A 332 6.43 17.05 -4.27
C THR A 332 5.00 17.31 -4.79
N GLU A 333 4.85 18.16 -5.81
CA GLU A 333 3.52 18.42 -6.42
C GLU A 333 2.90 17.09 -6.89
N ARG A 334 3.71 16.25 -7.54
CA ARG A 334 3.32 14.95 -8.08
C ARG A 334 4.24 13.85 -7.58
N GLY A 335 3.67 12.68 -7.30
CA GLY A 335 4.41 11.51 -6.85
C GLY A 335 4.91 11.58 -5.41
N ALA A 336 5.54 10.50 -4.96
CA ALA A 336 5.97 10.33 -3.57
C ALA A 336 7.17 11.21 -3.19
N THR A 337 7.06 11.89 -2.05
CA THR A 337 8.17 12.64 -1.44
C THR A 337 9.03 11.69 -0.61
N THR A 338 9.79 10.81 -1.29
CA THR A 338 10.51 9.66 -0.70
C THR A 338 11.73 10.03 0.14
N GLY A 339 12.32 11.22 -0.06
CA GLY A 339 13.62 11.58 0.51
C GLY A 339 14.83 10.87 -0.12
N THR A 340 14.60 10.02 -1.13
CA THR A 340 15.63 9.38 -1.95
C THR A 340 16.01 10.28 -3.14
N VAL A 341 17.16 10.02 -3.74
CA VAL A 341 17.53 10.54 -5.08
C VAL A 341 17.82 9.36 -6.00
N VAL A 342 17.13 9.30 -7.14
CA VAL A 342 17.26 8.26 -8.16
C VAL A 342 18.32 8.67 -9.19
N TYR A 343 19.14 7.72 -9.62
CA TYR A 343 20.09 7.86 -10.73
C TYR A 343 19.98 6.65 -11.68
N GLU A 344 19.34 6.85 -12.82
CA GLU A 344 19.26 5.84 -13.90
C GLU A 344 20.66 5.54 -14.47
N ALA A 345 20.95 4.30 -14.86
CA ALA A 345 22.29 3.88 -15.26
C ALA A 345 22.71 4.35 -16.65
N GLU A 346 21.79 4.44 -17.60
CA GLU A 346 22.00 4.97 -18.95
C GLU A 346 22.32 6.48 -18.93
N HIS A 347 21.88 7.19 -17.89
CA HIS A 347 22.25 8.59 -17.63
C HIS A 347 23.62 8.73 -16.93
N GLY A 348 24.14 7.64 -16.37
CA GLY A 348 25.49 7.56 -15.82
C GLY A 348 26.58 7.60 -16.89
N ARG A 349 27.81 7.88 -16.47
CA ARG A 349 29.00 7.70 -17.32
C ARG A 349 29.40 6.22 -17.23
N THR A 350 29.46 5.51 -18.34
CA THR A 350 29.69 4.05 -18.33
C THR A 350 30.83 3.60 -19.25
N THR A 351 31.43 2.45 -18.93
CA THR A 351 32.27 1.68 -19.85
C THR A 351 31.59 0.40 -20.35
N GLY A 352 30.50 -0.02 -19.71
CA GLY A 352 29.69 -1.16 -20.14
C GLY A 352 28.73 -0.82 -21.28
N GLU A 353 27.89 -1.77 -21.65
CA GLU A 353 26.92 -1.63 -22.74
C GLU A 353 25.62 -0.98 -22.25
N ILE A 354 25.21 0.13 -22.87
CA ILE A 354 23.88 0.71 -22.66
C ILE A 354 22.89 -0.03 -23.54
N LEU A 355 21.91 -0.71 -22.94
CA LEU A 355 20.88 -1.43 -23.68
C LEU A 355 19.98 -0.46 -24.45
N ALA A 356 19.63 -0.82 -25.69
CA ALA A 356 18.68 -0.06 -26.50
C ALA A 356 17.27 -0.13 -25.89
N PRO A 357 16.47 0.95 -25.97
CA PRO A 357 15.14 0.97 -25.40
C PRO A 357 14.18 0.02 -26.12
N SER A 358 13.44 -0.78 -25.35
CA SER A 358 12.41 -1.69 -25.87
C SER A 358 11.08 -1.54 -25.14
N ARG A 359 10.03 -2.06 -25.77
CA ARG A 359 8.69 -2.28 -25.19
C ARG A 359 8.15 -3.66 -25.55
N ALA A 360 8.99 -4.53 -26.13
CA ALA A 360 8.59 -5.90 -26.42
C ALA A 360 8.56 -6.70 -25.11
N PHE A 361 7.49 -7.45 -24.91
CA PHE A 361 7.40 -8.38 -23.79
C PHE A 361 8.52 -9.44 -23.91
N HIS A 362 9.11 -9.82 -22.77
CA HIS A 362 10.34 -10.63 -22.63
C HIS A 362 11.68 -9.96 -23.03
N ASP A 363 11.73 -8.70 -23.46
CA ASP A 363 13.00 -7.98 -23.59
C ASP A 363 13.47 -7.43 -22.23
N LEU A 364 14.74 -7.67 -21.87
CA LEU A 364 15.32 -7.19 -20.61
C LEU A 364 15.21 -5.66 -20.44
N SER A 365 15.40 -4.88 -21.50
CA SER A 365 15.25 -3.41 -21.43
C SER A 365 13.79 -2.95 -21.38
N ALA A 366 12.80 -3.81 -21.64
CA ALA A 366 11.40 -3.43 -21.49
C ALA A 366 10.96 -3.38 -20.02
N GLU A 367 11.59 -4.14 -19.12
CA GLU A 367 11.31 -4.11 -17.67
C GLU A 367 12.15 -3.08 -16.88
N ALA A 368 13.11 -2.45 -17.57
CA ALA A 368 13.99 -1.42 -17.02
C ALA A 368 13.27 -0.08 -16.80
N SER A 369 13.73 0.69 -15.80
CA SER A 369 13.39 2.11 -15.63
C SER A 369 13.72 2.88 -16.90
N GLY A 370 12.85 3.81 -17.32
CA GLY A 370 13.07 4.56 -18.57
C GLY A 370 13.06 3.69 -19.85
N ARG A 371 12.84 2.38 -19.71
CA ARG A 371 13.11 1.30 -20.66
C ARG A 371 14.58 1.13 -21.06
N GLN A 372 15.55 1.53 -20.23
CA GLN A 372 16.99 1.38 -20.52
C GLN A 372 17.80 0.97 -19.28
N ALA A 373 18.88 0.23 -19.48
CA ALA A 373 19.78 -0.22 -18.42
C ALA A 373 21.22 -0.39 -18.94
N VAL A 374 22.18 -0.65 -18.05
CA VAL A 374 23.60 -0.78 -18.39
C VAL A 374 24.16 -2.14 -17.98
N THR A 375 24.59 -2.94 -18.95
CA THR A 375 25.20 -4.25 -18.73
C THR A 375 26.72 -4.14 -18.53
N LEU A 376 27.20 -4.66 -17.40
CA LEU A 376 28.61 -4.74 -17.00
C LEU A 376 29.07 -6.20 -17.16
N THR A 377 29.89 -6.48 -18.19
CA THR A 377 30.28 -7.85 -18.58
C THR A 377 31.77 -8.09 -18.40
N GLU A 378 32.60 -7.12 -18.76
CA GLU A 378 34.06 -7.24 -18.72
C GLU A 378 34.65 -6.82 -17.36
N ALA A 379 35.86 -7.29 -17.09
CA ALA A 379 36.55 -6.97 -15.84
C ALA A 379 36.90 -5.47 -15.77
N LYS A 380 36.36 -4.79 -14.75
CA LYS A 380 36.34 -3.33 -14.54
C LYS A 380 35.28 -2.55 -15.34
N ASP A 381 34.30 -3.22 -15.95
CA ASP A 381 33.12 -2.50 -16.42
C ASP A 381 32.45 -1.78 -15.26
N SER A 382 32.05 -0.53 -15.49
CA SER A 382 31.52 0.34 -14.46
C SER A 382 30.58 1.40 -14.98
N VAL A 383 29.68 1.85 -14.09
CA VAL A 383 28.82 3.02 -14.27
C VAL A 383 29.04 3.98 -13.09
N GLU A 384 29.24 5.27 -13.37
CA GLU A 384 29.51 6.32 -12.38
C GLU A 384 28.59 7.54 -12.53
N TRP A 385 28.17 8.07 -11.38
CA TRP A 385 27.35 9.27 -11.23
C TRP A 385 28.01 10.25 -10.24
N VAL A 386 27.53 11.49 -10.18
CA VAL A 386 27.91 12.46 -9.15
C VAL A 386 26.71 12.67 -8.23
N LEU A 387 26.88 12.41 -6.94
CA LEU A 387 25.81 12.62 -5.96
C LEU A 387 25.37 14.08 -5.92
N THR A 388 24.09 14.35 -6.10
CA THR A 388 23.50 15.70 -5.98
C THR A 388 23.25 16.06 -4.51
N GLU A 389 22.88 15.08 -3.69
CA GLU A 389 22.66 15.18 -2.24
C GLU A 389 23.58 14.24 -1.44
N PRO A 390 23.77 14.44 -0.13
CA PRO A 390 24.48 13.49 0.73
C PRO A 390 23.75 12.13 0.81
N ALA A 391 24.51 11.04 1.00
CA ALA A 391 23.94 9.70 1.16
C ALA A 391 24.75 8.83 2.13
N ASP A 392 24.10 7.90 2.83
CA ASP A 392 24.76 6.84 3.63
C ASP A 392 24.17 5.43 3.39
N ALA A 393 23.16 5.31 2.53
CA ALA A 393 22.64 4.06 2.01
C ALA A 393 22.29 4.17 0.51
N LEU A 394 22.13 3.02 -0.14
CA LEU A 394 21.54 2.91 -1.46
C LEU A 394 20.64 1.69 -1.61
N VAL A 395 19.72 1.79 -2.57
CA VAL A 395 19.05 0.67 -3.25
C VAL A 395 19.64 0.58 -4.65
N LEU A 396 19.84 -0.64 -5.14
CA LEU A 396 20.32 -0.95 -6.49
C LEU A 396 19.25 -1.83 -7.15
N ARG A 397 18.56 -1.32 -8.17
CA ARG A 397 17.77 -2.16 -9.06
C ARG A 397 18.70 -2.78 -10.09
N ALA A 398 18.77 -4.11 -10.11
CA ALA A 398 19.69 -4.82 -10.99
C ALA A 398 19.16 -6.19 -11.40
N SER A 399 19.74 -6.73 -12.47
CA SER A 399 19.50 -8.07 -12.97
C SER A 399 20.82 -8.82 -13.14
N ILE A 400 20.82 -10.09 -12.77
CA ILE A 400 21.81 -11.10 -13.16
C ILE A 400 21.06 -12.30 -13.76
N PRO A 401 21.68 -13.11 -14.63
CA PRO A 401 21.05 -14.31 -15.18
C PRO A 401 20.62 -15.26 -14.07
N ASP A 402 19.55 -16.03 -14.29
CA ASP A 402 19.17 -17.06 -13.31
C ASP A 402 20.10 -18.29 -13.32
N SER A 403 19.98 -19.06 -12.24
CA SER A 403 20.31 -20.48 -12.13
C SER A 403 19.74 -21.34 -13.27
N ALA A 404 20.23 -22.58 -13.40
CA ALA A 404 19.71 -23.53 -14.38
C ALA A 404 18.49 -24.33 -13.87
N ASP A 405 18.08 -24.13 -12.61
CA ASP A 405 17.07 -24.92 -11.90
C ASP A 405 15.98 -24.05 -11.22
N GLY A 406 15.94 -22.74 -11.47
CA GLY A 406 14.91 -21.84 -10.93
C GLY A 406 15.08 -21.45 -9.47
N THR A 407 16.24 -21.73 -8.87
CA THR A 407 16.50 -21.51 -7.44
C THR A 407 17.14 -20.17 -7.10
N GLY A 408 17.62 -19.43 -8.12
CA GLY A 408 18.36 -18.20 -7.96
C GLY A 408 19.88 -18.41 -7.87
N GLN A 409 20.64 -17.38 -8.27
CA GLN A 409 22.07 -17.25 -7.93
C GLN A 409 22.38 -15.82 -7.48
N SER A 410 23.55 -15.62 -6.88
CA SER A 410 23.92 -14.32 -6.30
C SER A 410 25.33 -13.88 -6.67
N GLY A 411 25.54 -12.56 -6.73
CA GLY A 411 26.80 -11.90 -7.04
C GLY A 411 27.01 -10.63 -6.22
N THR A 412 28.05 -9.87 -6.56
CA THR A 412 28.33 -8.56 -5.95
C THR A 412 28.92 -7.55 -6.94
N LEU A 413 28.49 -6.29 -6.84
CA LEU A 413 29.15 -5.17 -7.52
C LEU A 413 29.95 -4.33 -6.52
N ALA A 414 31.18 -3.99 -6.88
CA ALA A 414 32.06 -3.21 -6.02
C ALA A 414 31.66 -1.72 -6.07
N LEU A 415 31.28 -1.17 -4.92
CA LEU A 415 30.88 0.24 -4.79
C LEU A 415 32.07 1.12 -4.42
N TYR A 416 32.24 2.22 -5.12
CA TYR A 416 33.34 3.16 -4.95
C TYR A 416 32.88 4.60 -4.70
N ALA A 417 33.51 5.26 -3.73
CA ALA A 417 33.55 6.71 -3.63
C ALA A 417 34.83 7.21 -4.33
N GLY A 418 34.69 7.63 -5.59
CA GLY A 418 35.79 7.99 -6.48
C GLY A 418 36.79 6.85 -6.68
N LYS A 419 37.93 6.91 -5.98
CA LYS A 419 39.02 5.90 -6.05
C LYS A 419 39.02 4.89 -4.90
N ARG A 420 38.20 5.08 -3.86
CA ARG A 420 38.14 4.22 -2.68
C ARG A 420 36.94 3.28 -2.78
N LYS A 421 37.15 1.97 -2.73
CA LYS A 421 36.07 0.99 -2.54
C LYS A 421 35.47 1.19 -1.14
N ILE A 422 34.14 1.22 -1.03
CA ILE A 422 33.42 1.53 0.21
C ILE A 422 32.51 0.39 0.67
N ALA A 423 32.03 -0.44 -0.26
CA ALA A 423 31.22 -1.63 -0.02
C ALA A 423 31.36 -2.61 -1.20
N ASP A 424 30.87 -3.82 -1.01
CA ASP A 424 30.36 -4.67 -2.08
C ASP A 424 28.84 -4.70 -1.92
N VAL A 425 28.10 -4.40 -2.99
CA VAL A 425 26.63 -4.40 -3.02
C VAL A 425 26.19 -5.77 -3.52
N PRO A 426 25.33 -6.50 -2.79
CA PRO A 426 24.78 -7.77 -3.27
C PRO A 426 23.91 -7.53 -4.51
N VAL A 427 23.79 -8.56 -5.35
CA VAL A 427 22.75 -8.66 -6.38
C VAL A 427 22.33 -10.14 -6.43
N SER A 428 21.04 -10.44 -6.50
CA SER A 428 20.53 -11.81 -6.63
C SER A 428 19.61 -11.96 -7.84
N SER A 429 19.31 -13.21 -8.22
CA SER A 429 18.17 -13.56 -9.08
C SER A 429 17.06 -14.30 -8.32
N THR A 430 17.21 -14.48 -6.99
CA THR A 430 16.35 -15.31 -6.14
C THR A 430 14.87 -14.93 -6.14
N TYR A 431 14.57 -13.64 -6.31
CA TYR A 431 13.21 -13.08 -6.34
C TYR A 431 12.85 -12.48 -7.72
N SER A 432 13.66 -12.80 -8.72
CA SER A 432 13.47 -12.48 -10.13
C SER A 432 13.19 -13.77 -10.92
N TRP A 433 13.00 -13.63 -12.24
CA TRP A 433 12.89 -14.72 -13.22
C TRP A 433 11.70 -15.67 -12.97
N VAL A 434 10.53 -15.23 -13.41
CA VAL A 434 9.38 -16.14 -13.59
C VAL A 434 9.20 -16.53 -15.06
N TYR A 435 8.51 -17.63 -15.28
CA TYR A 435 8.48 -18.40 -16.52
C TYR A 435 7.06 -18.94 -16.80
N GLY A 436 6.85 -19.44 -18.02
CA GLY A 436 5.64 -20.13 -18.43
C GLY A 436 4.45 -19.21 -18.75
N GLY A 437 3.24 -19.75 -18.58
CA GLY A 437 1.97 -19.01 -18.71
C GLY A 437 1.43 -18.56 -17.35
N TYR A 438 0.44 -17.67 -17.34
CA TYR A 438 -0.17 -17.20 -16.10
C TYR A 438 -1.05 -18.29 -15.42
N PRO A 439 -1.00 -18.46 -14.08
CA PRO A 439 -0.10 -17.81 -13.13
C PRO A 439 1.35 -18.33 -13.27
N TYR A 440 2.29 -17.39 -13.34
CA TYR A 440 3.69 -17.69 -13.69
C TYR A 440 4.43 -18.42 -12.57
N GLY A 441 5.18 -19.46 -12.92
CA GLY A 441 6.04 -20.23 -12.00
C GLY A 441 7.53 -19.86 -12.14
N ASN A 442 8.39 -20.49 -11.34
CA ASN A 442 9.84 -20.25 -11.36
C ASN A 442 10.66 -21.39 -12.02
N ASP A 443 10.12 -22.08 -13.02
CA ASP A 443 10.78 -23.20 -13.72
C ASP A 443 11.31 -22.79 -15.11
N PRO A 444 12.64 -22.64 -15.29
CA PRO A 444 13.23 -22.21 -16.56
C PRO A 444 12.92 -23.10 -17.76
N SER A 445 12.52 -24.36 -17.56
CA SER A 445 12.17 -25.28 -18.65
C SER A 445 10.87 -24.91 -19.37
N GLN A 446 10.04 -24.06 -18.75
CA GLN A 446 8.79 -23.55 -19.32
C GLN A 446 9.00 -22.41 -20.33
N GLY A 447 10.18 -21.77 -20.33
CA GLY A 447 10.49 -20.61 -21.18
C GLY A 447 9.69 -19.36 -20.81
N GLY A 448 9.63 -18.38 -21.72
CA GLY A 448 8.84 -17.15 -21.49
C GLY A 448 9.33 -16.26 -20.35
N ALA A 449 10.66 -16.20 -20.15
CA ALA A 449 11.30 -15.46 -19.05
C ALA A 449 10.88 -13.98 -18.96
N GLN A 450 10.72 -13.49 -17.73
CA GLN A 450 10.26 -12.14 -17.36
C GLN A 450 10.52 -11.91 -15.84
N ARG A 451 10.19 -10.74 -15.30
CA ARG A 451 10.55 -10.29 -13.92
C ARG A 451 12.06 -10.34 -13.68
N PHE A 452 12.85 -9.77 -14.58
CA PHE A 452 14.31 -9.92 -14.61
C PHE A 452 15.07 -9.17 -13.50
N PHE A 453 14.47 -8.16 -12.88
CA PHE A 453 15.12 -7.24 -11.92
C PHE A 453 14.71 -7.48 -10.47
N ASP A 454 15.60 -7.12 -9.55
CA ASP A 454 15.50 -7.19 -8.08
C ASP A 454 16.10 -5.91 -7.45
N ASP A 455 15.59 -5.48 -6.29
CA ASP A 455 16.03 -4.28 -5.56
C ASP A 455 16.93 -4.63 -4.35
N SER A 456 18.25 -4.63 -4.56
CA SER A 456 19.24 -4.96 -3.52
C SER A 456 19.71 -3.75 -2.70
N ARG A 457 19.73 -3.89 -1.36
CA ARG A 457 20.03 -2.78 -0.41
C ARG A 457 21.47 -2.81 0.11
N ALA A 458 22.11 -1.66 0.25
CA ALA A 458 23.45 -1.53 0.84
C ALA A 458 23.64 -0.24 1.66
N THR A 459 24.55 -0.26 2.65
CA THR A 459 24.81 0.89 3.53
C THR A 459 26.31 1.14 3.74
N PHE A 460 26.70 2.39 3.97
CA PHE A 460 28.09 2.83 3.99
C PHE A 460 28.30 4.08 4.86
N ALA A 461 29.55 4.51 5.05
CA ALA A 461 29.85 5.73 5.78
C ALA A 461 29.45 6.97 4.97
N LYS A 462 28.65 7.87 5.59
CA LYS A 462 28.00 9.02 4.93
C LYS A 462 28.94 9.83 4.02
N LEU A 463 28.52 9.96 2.77
CA LEU A 463 29.16 10.72 1.71
C LEU A 463 28.48 12.09 1.55
N PRO A 464 29.22 13.17 1.21
CA PRO A 464 28.63 14.44 0.82
C PRO A 464 28.20 14.45 -0.65
N ALA A 465 27.29 15.37 -0.99
CA ALA A 465 27.06 15.81 -2.36
C ALA A 465 28.38 16.19 -3.07
N GLY A 466 28.42 16.00 -4.39
CA GLY A 466 29.63 16.15 -5.22
C GLY A 466 30.57 14.94 -5.18
N THR A 467 30.26 13.88 -4.42
CA THR A 467 31.02 12.63 -4.46
C THR A 467 30.70 11.86 -5.75
N VAL A 468 31.73 11.40 -6.47
CA VAL A 468 31.55 10.42 -7.55
C VAL A 468 31.24 9.06 -6.93
N LEU A 469 30.04 8.54 -7.16
CA LEU A 469 29.64 7.18 -6.79
C LEU A 469 29.74 6.29 -8.03
N ARG A 470 30.38 5.12 -7.91
CA ARG A 470 30.59 4.20 -9.04
C ARG A 470 30.38 2.75 -8.62
N LEU A 471 29.56 2.02 -9.37
CA LEU A 471 29.50 0.55 -9.33
C LEU A 471 30.50 -0.01 -10.35
N GLN A 472 31.20 -1.10 -10.00
CA GLN A 472 32.17 -1.74 -10.88
C GLN A 472 32.17 -3.27 -10.72
N LYS A 473 32.31 -3.96 -11.85
CA LYS A 473 32.59 -5.40 -11.91
C LYS A 473 34.06 -5.65 -11.57
N ASP A 474 34.34 -5.94 -10.30
CA ASP A 474 35.68 -6.28 -9.79
C ASP A 474 36.01 -7.77 -9.98
N ALA A 475 37.25 -8.17 -9.67
CA ALA A 475 37.63 -9.59 -9.62
C ALA A 475 36.83 -10.40 -8.58
N THR A 476 36.26 -9.76 -7.56
CA THR A 476 35.33 -10.39 -6.59
C THR A 476 33.92 -10.56 -7.14
N SER A 477 33.54 -9.84 -8.20
CA SER A 477 32.22 -9.91 -8.85
C SER A 477 32.02 -11.16 -9.72
N GLY A 478 32.95 -12.12 -9.70
CA GLY A 478 32.81 -13.41 -10.39
C GLY A 478 32.64 -13.30 -11.91
N ALA A 479 32.05 -14.34 -12.50
CA ALA A 479 31.87 -14.46 -13.96
C ALA A 479 30.53 -13.90 -14.49
N LEU A 480 29.55 -13.64 -13.64
CA LEU A 480 28.21 -13.18 -14.06
C LEU A 480 28.26 -11.80 -14.73
N PRO A 481 27.51 -11.54 -15.81
CA PRO A 481 27.19 -10.19 -16.24
C PRO A 481 26.21 -9.57 -15.24
N TYR A 482 26.25 -8.25 -15.07
CA TYR A 482 25.32 -7.50 -14.21
C TYR A 482 24.66 -6.39 -15.02
N THR A 483 23.34 -6.39 -15.14
CA THR A 483 22.59 -5.29 -15.76
C THR A 483 22.08 -4.38 -14.67
N VAL A 484 22.69 -3.19 -14.55
CA VAL A 484 22.31 -2.14 -13.59
C VAL A 484 21.22 -1.28 -14.23
N ASP A 485 20.09 -1.14 -13.55
CA ASP A 485 18.94 -0.33 -13.97
C ASP A 485 19.06 1.09 -13.40
N LEU A 486 18.93 1.21 -12.08
CA LEU A 486 19.06 2.46 -11.35
C LEU A 486 19.73 2.25 -9.98
N VAL A 487 20.17 3.35 -9.38
CA VAL A 487 20.44 3.41 -7.94
C VAL A 487 19.62 4.52 -7.28
N GLU A 488 19.01 4.20 -6.15
CA GLU A 488 18.40 5.20 -5.26
C GLU A 488 19.34 5.44 -4.08
N THR A 489 19.61 6.69 -3.72
CA THR A 489 20.48 7.00 -2.57
C THR A 489 19.76 7.87 -1.56
N GLU A 490 19.91 7.59 -0.27
CA GLU A 490 19.34 8.40 0.81
C GLU A 490 20.31 8.57 1.99
N VAL A 491 19.98 9.51 2.88
CA VAL A 491 20.51 9.53 4.26
C VAL A 491 19.46 8.85 5.12
N ARG A 492 19.78 7.69 5.69
CA ARG A 492 18.87 6.99 6.59
C ARG A 492 18.51 7.88 7.77
N ALA A 493 17.25 7.79 8.20
CA ALA A 493 16.85 8.27 9.51
C ALA A 493 17.73 7.65 10.61
N LYS A 494 17.88 8.34 11.75
CA LYS A 494 18.40 7.69 12.95
C LYS A 494 17.43 6.58 13.37
N PRO A 495 17.90 5.47 13.96
CA PRO A 495 16.98 4.52 14.56
C PRO A 495 16.14 5.21 15.64
N LEU A 496 14.86 4.90 15.65
CA LEU A 496 13.96 5.28 16.72
C LEU A 496 14.29 4.49 18.00
N ALA A 497 13.75 4.95 19.12
CA ALA A 497 13.78 4.23 20.39
C ALA A 497 12.36 3.81 20.78
N ALA A 498 12.25 2.75 21.58
CA ALA A 498 10.98 2.23 22.06
C ALA A 498 10.09 3.33 22.67
N PRO A 499 8.83 3.48 22.21
CA PRO A 499 7.86 4.35 22.87
C PRO A 499 7.72 4.03 24.37
N ALA A 500 7.51 5.04 25.20
CA ALA A 500 7.37 4.83 26.64
C ALA A 500 6.12 3.98 26.93
N GLY A 501 6.30 2.85 27.61
CA GLY A 501 5.24 1.87 27.88
C GLY A 501 5.06 0.79 26.82
N SER A 502 5.83 0.81 25.72
CA SER A 502 5.83 -0.29 24.74
C SER A 502 6.51 -1.56 25.27
N LEU A 503 6.07 -2.71 24.79
CA LEU A 503 6.59 -4.03 25.13
C LEU A 503 7.55 -4.51 24.03
N ASP A 504 8.81 -4.75 24.38
CA ASP A 504 9.83 -5.21 23.43
C ASP A 504 9.70 -6.72 23.18
N VAL A 505 9.59 -7.15 21.92
CA VAL A 505 9.44 -8.58 21.55
C VAL A 505 10.55 -9.47 22.08
N THR A 506 11.75 -8.92 22.31
CA THR A 506 12.89 -9.68 22.87
C THR A 506 12.69 -10.06 24.34
N ALA A 507 11.77 -9.39 25.05
CA ALA A 507 11.36 -9.79 26.40
C ALA A 507 10.47 -11.05 26.41
N PHE A 508 9.90 -11.42 25.27
CA PHE A 508 9.01 -12.58 25.09
C PHE A 508 9.71 -13.78 24.44
N GLY A 509 10.98 -13.62 24.02
CA GLY A 509 11.84 -14.69 23.50
C GLY A 509 12.39 -14.45 22.09
N ALA A 510 11.86 -13.46 21.35
CA ALA A 510 12.29 -13.18 19.99
C ALA A 510 13.80 -12.80 19.95
N THR A 511 14.56 -13.40 19.05
CA THR A 511 16.02 -13.33 19.01
C THR A 511 16.52 -12.89 17.63
N PRO A 512 16.89 -11.60 17.45
CA PRO A 512 17.23 -11.09 16.14
C PRO A 512 18.51 -11.70 15.55
N ASP A 513 18.53 -11.80 14.23
CA ASP A 513 19.65 -12.20 13.39
C ASP A 513 20.16 -13.65 13.58
N ASP A 514 19.42 -14.52 14.28
CA ASP A 514 19.81 -15.93 14.51
C ASP A 514 19.20 -16.96 13.53
N GLY A 515 18.10 -16.60 12.86
CA GLY A 515 17.42 -17.43 11.85
C GLY A 515 16.50 -18.52 12.40
N THR A 516 16.24 -18.55 13.70
CA THR A 516 15.13 -19.30 14.30
C THR A 516 13.78 -18.61 14.01
N ASP A 517 12.67 -19.25 14.36
CA ASP A 517 11.34 -18.66 14.23
C ASP A 517 10.97 -17.86 15.48
N ASP A 518 10.56 -16.60 15.28
CA ASP A 518 10.18 -15.65 16.31
C ASP A 518 8.65 -15.52 16.46
N THR A 519 7.84 -16.13 15.58
CA THR A 519 6.41 -15.83 15.43
C THR A 519 5.66 -15.90 16.76
N ALA A 520 5.78 -17.00 17.48
CA ALA A 520 5.11 -17.20 18.77
C ALA A 520 5.55 -16.19 19.85
N ALA A 521 6.80 -15.72 19.82
CA ALA A 521 7.30 -14.71 20.77
C ALA A 521 6.82 -13.30 20.44
N ILE A 522 6.70 -12.97 19.15
CA ILE A 522 6.12 -11.70 18.69
C ILE A 522 4.60 -11.67 18.96
N GLN A 523 3.92 -12.79 18.73
CA GLN A 523 2.48 -12.96 19.00
C GLN A 523 2.17 -12.86 20.51
N ALA A 524 2.96 -13.50 21.38
CA ALA A 524 2.83 -13.33 22.83
C ALA A 524 3.08 -11.88 23.31
N ALA A 525 3.97 -11.13 22.64
CA ALA A 525 4.18 -9.71 22.91
C ALA A 525 2.98 -8.84 22.46
N VAL A 526 2.31 -9.22 21.36
CA VAL A 526 1.07 -8.61 20.89
C VAL A 526 -0.07 -8.81 21.88
N GLU A 527 -0.30 -10.04 22.34
CA GLU A 527 -1.35 -10.37 23.31
C GLU A 527 -1.15 -9.61 24.62
N ALA A 528 0.06 -9.67 25.20
CA ALA A 528 0.40 -8.93 26.41
C ALA A 528 0.33 -7.40 26.24
N ALA A 529 0.52 -6.87 25.02
CA ALA A 529 0.35 -5.45 24.75
C ALA A 529 -1.13 -5.05 24.64
N SER A 530 -1.97 -5.93 24.09
CA SER A 530 -3.43 -5.74 24.03
C SER A 530 -4.05 -5.78 25.43
N GLU A 531 -3.67 -6.74 26.29
CA GLU A 531 -4.12 -6.80 27.68
C GLU A 531 -3.72 -5.56 28.50
N ALA A 532 -2.63 -4.89 28.13
CA ALA A 532 -2.02 -3.81 28.89
C ALA A 532 -2.37 -2.39 28.40
N ASP A 533 -3.23 -2.23 27.39
CA ASP A 533 -3.49 -0.94 26.70
C ASP A 533 -2.18 -0.30 26.20
N ALA A 534 -1.31 -1.13 25.61
CA ALA A 534 0.07 -0.79 25.27
C ALA A 534 0.35 -0.93 23.75
N SER A 535 1.63 -0.97 23.39
CA SER A 535 2.09 -1.15 22.01
C SER A 535 3.30 -2.06 21.96
N VAL A 536 3.47 -2.79 20.87
CA VAL A 536 4.61 -3.69 20.63
C VAL A 536 5.76 -2.91 19.99
N TRP A 537 6.97 -3.19 20.47
CA TRP A 537 8.21 -2.66 19.93
C TRP A 537 9.09 -3.78 19.35
N VAL A 538 9.44 -3.63 18.08
CA VAL A 538 10.41 -4.48 17.38
C VAL A 538 11.75 -3.75 17.37
N PRO A 539 12.76 -4.18 18.14
CA PRO A 539 14.06 -3.52 18.15
C PRO A 539 14.84 -3.80 16.86
N ARG A 540 16.13 -3.42 16.83
CA ARG A 540 16.97 -3.57 15.64
C ARG A 540 17.33 -5.04 15.40
N GLY A 541 17.17 -5.52 14.17
CA GLY A 541 17.52 -6.88 13.74
C GLY A 541 16.55 -7.43 12.68
N ARG A 542 16.87 -8.62 12.15
CA ARG A 542 15.96 -9.47 11.36
C ARG A 542 15.37 -10.57 12.24
N PHE A 543 14.05 -10.61 12.35
CA PHE A 543 13.29 -11.65 13.05
C PHE A 543 12.60 -12.53 12.01
N THR A 544 12.62 -13.86 12.14
CA THR A 544 11.89 -14.72 11.20
C THR A 544 10.44 -14.90 11.66
N VAL A 545 9.49 -14.85 10.73
CA VAL A 545 8.11 -15.27 10.95
C VAL A 545 7.71 -16.33 9.93
N THR A 546 7.05 -17.39 10.39
CA THR A 546 6.56 -18.51 9.56
C THR A 546 5.05 -18.52 9.36
N GLU A 547 4.36 -17.50 9.86
CA GLU A 547 2.93 -17.24 9.70
C GLU A 547 2.63 -15.75 10.03
N ALA A 548 1.45 -15.26 9.66
CA ALA A 548 1.09 -13.85 9.84
C ALA A 548 0.75 -13.52 11.31
N VAL A 549 1.45 -12.55 11.90
CA VAL A 549 1.20 -12.09 13.28
C VAL A 549 -0.12 -11.32 13.34
N ARG A 550 -1.03 -11.71 14.24
CA ARG A 550 -2.41 -11.19 14.32
C ARG A 550 -2.50 -10.01 15.29
N LEU A 551 -2.71 -8.81 14.75
CA LEU A 551 -2.78 -7.54 15.48
C LEU A 551 -4.23 -7.18 15.85
N VAL A 552 -4.70 -7.67 16.99
CA VAL A 552 -6.04 -7.35 17.53
C VAL A 552 -5.99 -6.03 18.30
N ASP A 553 -6.63 -4.98 17.76
CA ASP A 553 -6.71 -3.59 18.30
C ASP A 553 -5.37 -2.94 18.75
N VAL A 554 -4.22 -3.57 18.45
CA VAL A 554 -2.90 -3.23 18.99
C VAL A 554 -2.05 -2.42 18.00
N SER A 555 -1.06 -1.68 18.53
CA SER A 555 -0.06 -0.96 17.73
C SER A 555 1.30 -1.68 17.75
N ILE A 556 1.98 -1.80 16.61
CA ILE A 556 3.34 -2.36 16.48
C ILE A 556 4.28 -1.37 15.77
N ARG A 557 5.48 -1.17 16.31
CA ARG A 557 6.47 -0.23 15.77
C ARG A 557 7.89 -0.78 15.76
N GLY A 558 8.63 -0.53 14.69
CA GLY A 558 10.06 -0.82 14.59
C GLY A 558 10.98 0.38 14.85
N ALA A 559 12.29 0.14 14.77
CA ALA A 559 13.32 1.18 14.87
C ALA A 559 13.55 1.96 13.56
N GLY A 560 12.81 1.66 12.49
CA GLY A 560 12.91 2.18 11.12
C GLY A 560 13.08 1.04 10.09
N PRO A 561 12.59 1.18 8.84
CA PRO A 561 12.63 0.13 7.80
C PRO A 561 14.04 -0.28 7.32
N TRP A 562 15.07 0.47 7.72
CA TRP A 562 16.49 0.13 7.54
C TRP A 562 17.08 -0.71 8.68
N TYR A 563 16.30 -1.01 9.73
CA TYR A 563 16.83 -1.47 11.01
C TYR A 563 16.03 -2.57 11.70
N SER A 564 14.71 -2.61 11.53
CA SER A 564 13.83 -3.65 12.09
C SER A 564 13.12 -4.36 10.94
N VAL A 565 13.35 -5.66 10.80
CA VAL A 565 12.86 -6.47 9.67
C VAL A 565 12.13 -7.70 10.21
N LEU A 566 10.84 -7.82 9.87
CA LEU A 566 10.09 -9.07 9.97
C LEU A 566 10.30 -9.84 8.67
N ALA A 567 10.86 -11.04 8.76
CA ALA A 567 11.31 -11.81 7.61
C ALA A 567 10.44 -13.04 7.40
N GLY A 568 9.79 -13.12 6.25
CA GLY A 568 9.01 -14.30 5.88
C GLY A 568 9.88 -15.53 5.62
N ARG A 569 9.24 -16.70 5.60
CA ARG A 569 9.85 -17.99 5.28
C ARG A 569 8.85 -18.90 4.57
N ASP A 570 9.31 -19.60 3.54
CA ASP A 570 8.52 -20.56 2.76
C ASP A 570 7.20 -19.95 2.20
N GLY A 571 7.24 -18.64 1.89
CA GLY A 571 6.11 -17.86 1.42
C GLY A 571 5.11 -17.41 2.50
N LYS A 572 5.46 -17.55 3.78
CA LYS A 572 4.65 -17.17 4.94
C LYS A 572 5.21 -15.99 5.72
N GLY A 573 4.34 -15.33 6.50
CA GLY A 573 4.72 -14.23 7.40
C GLY A 573 3.80 -13.01 7.27
N GLY A 574 4.33 -11.83 7.59
CA GLY A 574 3.61 -10.56 7.50
C GLY A 574 2.80 -10.21 8.76
N LEU A 575 1.91 -9.22 8.62
CA LEU A 575 1.06 -8.69 9.70
C LEU A 575 -0.41 -8.70 9.27
N TYR A 576 -1.28 -9.26 10.11
CA TYR A 576 -2.73 -9.31 9.88
C TYR A 576 -3.48 -8.42 10.88
N ALA A 577 -4.07 -7.32 10.41
CA ALA A 577 -4.80 -6.36 11.24
C ALA A 577 -6.23 -6.83 11.54
N MET A 578 -6.63 -6.69 12.81
CA MET A 578 -7.95 -7.03 13.30
C MET A 578 -8.47 -5.93 14.24
N GLY A 579 -9.26 -5.02 13.70
CA GLY A 579 -9.89 -3.96 14.50
C GLY A 579 -9.18 -2.61 14.38
N THR A 580 -9.12 -1.88 15.48
CA THR A 580 -9.25 -0.41 15.51
C THR A 580 -8.06 0.26 16.14
N GLY A 581 -7.68 1.42 15.59
CA GLY A 581 -6.50 2.15 16.04
C GLY A 581 -5.19 1.42 15.73
N VAL A 582 -5.23 0.24 15.09
CA VAL A 582 -4.09 -0.56 14.69
C VAL A 582 -3.09 0.33 13.97
N THR A 583 -1.89 0.41 14.55
CA THR A 583 -0.83 1.31 14.07
C THR A 583 0.39 0.48 13.74
N ILE A 584 0.69 0.32 12.46
CA ILE A 584 1.87 -0.40 11.96
C ILE A 584 2.88 0.63 11.48
N ALA A 585 4.03 0.76 12.13
CA ALA A 585 4.95 1.86 11.84
C ALA A 585 6.44 1.48 11.84
N ASP A 586 7.21 2.22 11.04
CA ASP A 586 8.67 2.32 11.17
C ASP A 586 9.40 0.96 11.09
N LEU A 587 9.01 0.06 10.20
CA LEU A 587 9.58 -1.29 10.08
C LEU A 587 9.64 -1.79 8.63
N MET A 588 10.32 -2.91 8.39
CA MET A 588 10.24 -3.64 7.13
C MET A 588 9.59 -5.01 7.32
N ILE A 589 8.83 -5.43 6.32
CA ILE A 589 8.44 -6.82 6.06
C ILE A 589 9.20 -7.28 4.79
N ASP A 590 9.89 -8.41 4.88
CA ASP A 590 10.76 -8.93 3.83
C ASP A 590 10.50 -10.43 3.66
N GLY A 591 9.61 -10.79 2.73
CA GLY A 591 9.25 -12.18 2.45
C GLY A 591 10.35 -12.96 1.73
N ASP A 592 10.01 -14.14 1.24
CA ASP A 592 10.88 -14.98 0.41
C ASP A 592 10.16 -15.61 -0.80
N VAL A 593 9.00 -15.05 -1.19
CA VAL A 593 8.18 -15.48 -2.32
C VAL A 593 8.96 -15.33 -3.63
N ARG A 594 8.78 -16.29 -4.57
CA ARG A 594 9.53 -16.36 -5.85
C ARG A 594 8.66 -16.54 -7.09
N TYR A 595 7.37 -16.77 -6.89
CA TYR A 595 6.35 -16.91 -7.93
C TYR A 595 4.97 -16.65 -7.29
N ARG A 596 3.90 -16.57 -8.09
CA ARG A 596 2.55 -16.29 -7.55
C ARG A 596 1.79 -17.57 -7.24
N ASP A 597 1.44 -17.77 -5.97
CA ASP A 597 0.45 -18.76 -5.52
C ASP A 597 -0.55 -18.08 -4.57
N ASP A 598 -1.75 -17.81 -5.09
CA ASP A 598 -2.80 -17.06 -4.37
C ASP A 598 -3.43 -17.87 -3.21
N ARG A 599 -3.18 -19.19 -3.13
CA ARG A 599 -3.70 -20.07 -2.07
C ARG A 599 -2.67 -20.35 -0.97
N LEU A 600 -1.38 -20.33 -1.29
CA LEU A 600 -0.31 -20.67 -0.35
C LEU A 600 0.37 -19.46 0.28
N PHE A 601 0.54 -18.35 -0.43
CA PHE A 601 1.43 -17.27 0.01
C PHE A 601 0.74 -16.11 0.72
N ASP A 602 1.40 -15.61 1.76
CA ASP A 602 0.87 -14.55 2.61
C ASP A 602 1.12 -13.15 1.99
N THR A 603 0.28 -12.21 2.39
CA THR A 603 0.39 -10.79 2.10
C THR A 603 1.33 -10.12 3.12
N GLY A 604 2.04 -9.05 2.73
CA GLY A 604 2.93 -8.35 3.68
C GLY A 604 2.17 -7.70 4.84
N ILE A 605 1.12 -6.93 4.53
CA ILE A 605 0.15 -6.39 5.48
C ILE A 605 -1.26 -6.68 4.96
N GLU A 606 -2.09 -7.38 5.72
CA GLU A 606 -3.49 -7.64 5.34
C GLU A 606 -4.46 -7.35 6.49
N GLY A 607 -5.76 -7.25 6.20
CA GLY A 607 -6.83 -7.42 7.19
C GLY A 607 -7.78 -6.24 7.30
N ASN A 608 -8.53 -6.24 8.40
CA ASN A 608 -9.52 -5.21 8.73
C ASN A 608 -8.92 -4.19 9.71
N PHE A 609 -8.81 -2.95 9.27
CA PHE A 609 -8.22 -1.85 10.02
C PHE A 609 -9.24 -0.99 10.79
N GLY A 610 -10.52 -1.38 10.83
CA GLY A 610 -11.55 -0.74 11.67
C GLY A 610 -11.57 0.78 11.51
N GLN A 611 -11.78 1.51 12.60
CA GLN A 611 -11.61 2.98 12.61
C GLN A 611 -10.26 3.42 13.18
N GLY A 612 -9.81 4.64 12.85
CA GLY A 612 -8.72 5.30 13.56
C GLY A 612 -7.29 4.78 13.30
N SER A 613 -7.13 3.76 12.45
CA SER A 613 -5.85 3.07 12.20
C SER A 613 -4.90 3.84 11.28
N LEU A 614 -3.61 3.47 11.36
CA LEU A 614 -2.49 4.12 10.67
C LEU A 614 -1.46 3.08 10.18
N ILE A 615 -0.94 3.26 8.96
CA ILE A 615 0.32 2.62 8.52
C ILE A 615 1.32 3.74 8.16
N GLN A 616 2.55 3.72 8.70
CA GLN A 616 3.52 4.80 8.47
C GLN A 616 4.97 4.32 8.29
N ASP A 617 5.65 4.77 7.23
CA ASP A 617 7.09 4.52 6.96
C ASP A 617 7.46 3.02 7.02
N VAL A 618 6.68 2.21 6.31
CA VAL A 618 6.83 0.74 6.24
C VAL A 618 7.34 0.32 4.87
N TRP A 619 8.37 -0.53 4.85
CA TRP A 619 8.86 -1.19 3.63
C TRP A 619 8.32 -2.60 3.55
N ILE A 620 7.82 -3.03 2.40
CA ILE A 620 7.36 -4.39 2.12
C ILE A 620 8.07 -4.88 0.85
N ALA A 621 8.71 -6.04 0.90
CA ALA A 621 9.34 -6.67 -0.27
C ALA A 621 9.12 -8.20 -0.28
N HIS A 622 9.21 -8.81 -1.47
CA HIS A 622 9.24 -10.27 -1.66
C HIS A 622 8.04 -11.04 -1.10
N THR A 623 6.86 -10.41 -1.06
CA THR A 623 5.58 -11.03 -0.65
C THR A 623 4.70 -11.34 -1.87
N LYS A 624 3.59 -12.07 -1.67
CA LYS A 624 2.56 -12.24 -2.72
C LYS A 624 2.05 -10.86 -3.15
N THR A 625 1.42 -10.18 -2.21
CA THR A 625 0.88 -8.82 -2.32
C THR A 625 1.53 -7.94 -1.25
N GLY A 626 1.67 -6.64 -1.52
CA GLY A 626 2.30 -5.72 -0.56
C GLY A 626 1.38 -5.46 0.63
N PHE A 627 0.31 -4.71 0.39
CA PHE A 627 -0.70 -4.33 1.39
C PHE A 627 -2.12 -4.56 0.86
N TRP A 628 -3.00 -5.20 1.63
CA TRP A 628 -4.39 -5.52 1.25
C TRP A 628 -5.38 -5.19 2.40
N ALA A 629 -6.16 -4.12 2.27
CA ALA A 629 -7.22 -3.79 3.24
C ALA A 629 -8.54 -4.45 2.88
N THR A 630 -9.23 -5.04 3.87
CA THR A 630 -10.51 -5.74 3.68
C THR A 630 -11.70 -5.03 4.36
N ALA A 631 -12.90 -5.58 4.13
CA ALA A 631 -14.18 -5.09 4.64
C ALA A 631 -14.17 -4.76 6.15
N GLY A 632 -14.78 -3.63 6.51
CA GLY A 632 -14.82 -3.12 7.88
C GLY A 632 -13.78 -2.03 8.16
N THR A 633 -12.79 -1.87 7.28
CA THR A 633 -11.84 -0.76 7.32
C THR A 633 -12.55 0.56 6.99
N ASP A 634 -12.53 1.53 7.91
CA ASP A 634 -13.20 2.83 7.80
C ASP A 634 -12.27 3.97 8.25
N GLY A 635 -11.75 4.71 7.28
CA GLY A 635 -10.80 5.80 7.53
C GLY A 635 -9.39 5.33 7.90
N LEU A 636 -8.85 4.31 7.22
CA LEU A 636 -7.42 4.00 7.35
C LEU A 636 -6.58 5.09 6.66
N TYR A 637 -5.53 5.55 7.32
CA TYR A 637 -4.50 6.41 6.72
C TYR A 637 -3.22 5.60 6.57
N ALA A 638 -2.73 5.42 5.34
CA ALA A 638 -1.47 4.75 5.06
C ALA A 638 -0.52 5.73 4.36
N VAL A 639 0.68 5.93 4.89
CA VAL A 639 1.56 7.03 4.45
C VAL A 639 3.04 6.64 4.43
N GLY A 640 3.70 6.85 3.29
CA GLY A 640 5.13 6.51 3.14
C GLY A 640 5.42 5.02 3.00
N LEU A 641 4.51 4.25 2.40
CA LEU A 641 4.79 2.86 2.05
C LEU A 641 5.93 2.77 1.03
N ARG A 642 6.82 1.80 1.18
CA ARG A 642 7.79 1.40 0.16
C ARG A 642 7.50 -0.06 -0.20
N VAL A 643 6.82 -0.30 -1.32
CA VAL A 643 6.47 -1.66 -1.76
C VAL A 643 7.31 -2.00 -2.99
N SER A 644 8.10 -3.06 -2.92
CA SER A 644 8.90 -3.52 -4.06
C SER A 644 8.75 -5.03 -4.30
N ASP A 645 8.90 -5.46 -5.54
CA ASP A 645 9.17 -6.85 -5.90
C ASP A 645 8.07 -7.86 -5.52
N THR A 646 6.82 -7.41 -5.39
CA THR A 646 5.65 -8.26 -5.10
C THR A 646 5.25 -9.09 -6.32
N PHE A 647 4.69 -10.29 -6.10
CA PHE A 647 4.32 -11.24 -7.15
C PHE A 647 2.88 -11.11 -7.67
N ALA A 648 2.09 -10.27 -7.01
CA ALA A 648 0.79 -9.74 -7.39
C ALA A 648 0.77 -8.24 -7.04
N ASP A 649 -0.40 -7.70 -6.66
CA ASP A 649 -0.66 -6.29 -6.36
C ASP A 649 0.34 -5.66 -5.36
N GLY A 650 0.65 -4.38 -5.58
CA GLY A 650 1.43 -3.59 -4.62
C GLY A 650 0.59 -3.12 -3.43
N VAL A 651 -0.54 -2.48 -3.72
CA VAL A 651 -1.50 -1.97 -2.73
C VAL A 651 -2.91 -2.29 -3.21
N HIS A 652 -3.74 -2.91 -2.37
CA HIS A 652 -5.11 -3.28 -2.70
C HIS A 652 -6.09 -2.80 -1.61
N LEU A 653 -7.18 -2.14 -2.03
CA LEU A 653 -8.33 -1.83 -1.18
C LEU A 653 -9.54 -2.62 -1.70
N ASP A 654 -9.96 -3.63 -0.94
CA ASP A 654 -11.03 -4.56 -1.33
C ASP A 654 -12.42 -4.09 -0.86
N GLY A 655 -13.48 -4.79 -1.26
CA GLY A 655 -14.87 -4.37 -1.08
C GLY A 655 -15.24 -4.12 0.38
N GLY A 656 -15.90 -2.98 0.63
CA GLY A 656 -16.29 -2.57 1.98
C GLY A 656 -15.24 -1.75 2.74
N VAL A 657 -14.11 -1.39 2.11
CA VAL A 657 -13.19 -0.35 2.60
C VAL A 657 -13.80 1.04 2.40
N VAL A 658 -13.78 1.88 3.44
CA VAL A 658 -14.36 3.23 3.48
C VAL A 658 -13.30 4.27 3.87
N ASP A 659 -13.41 5.50 3.34
CA ASP A 659 -12.63 6.71 3.70
C ASP A 659 -11.10 6.54 3.77
N THR A 660 -10.58 5.52 3.09
CA THR A 660 -9.17 5.10 3.24
C THR A 660 -8.27 5.85 2.26
N ARG A 661 -7.18 6.42 2.77
CA ARG A 661 -6.19 7.15 1.97
C ARG A 661 -4.82 6.50 2.07
N VAL A 662 -4.25 6.16 0.92
CA VAL A 662 -2.85 5.77 0.77
C VAL A 662 -2.11 6.93 0.10
N GLU A 663 -1.07 7.47 0.74
CA GLU A 663 -0.28 8.56 0.15
C GLU A 663 1.23 8.44 0.32
N HIS A 664 1.98 9.13 -0.54
CA HIS A 664 3.45 9.09 -0.55
C HIS A 664 4.02 7.66 -0.62
N ALA A 665 3.27 6.73 -1.21
CA ALA A 665 3.72 5.38 -1.45
C ALA A 665 4.66 5.33 -2.66
N SER A 666 5.79 4.65 -2.51
CA SER A 666 6.65 4.24 -3.62
C SER A 666 6.39 2.77 -3.89
N VAL A 667 5.94 2.42 -5.09
CA VAL A 667 5.55 1.07 -5.49
C VAL A 667 6.32 0.67 -6.75
N ARG A 668 7.08 -0.43 -6.73
CA ARG A 668 7.93 -0.84 -7.85
C ARG A 668 7.89 -2.35 -8.12
N ASN A 669 8.02 -2.75 -9.39
CA ASN A 669 8.26 -4.15 -9.79
C ASN A 669 7.14 -5.15 -9.40
N THR A 670 5.87 -4.71 -9.38
CA THR A 670 4.72 -5.54 -8.97
C THR A 670 4.33 -6.58 -10.03
N GLY A 671 3.69 -7.66 -9.58
CA GLY A 671 3.26 -8.80 -10.41
C GLY A 671 1.76 -8.80 -10.75
N ASP A 672 1.05 -7.76 -10.36
CA ASP A 672 -0.27 -7.34 -10.82
C ASP A 672 -0.41 -5.82 -10.56
N ASP A 673 -1.63 -5.28 -10.60
CA ASP A 673 -1.98 -3.88 -10.31
C ASP A 673 -1.10 -3.22 -9.23
N GLY A 674 -0.39 -2.15 -9.60
CA GLY A 674 0.48 -1.42 -8.67
C GLY A 674 -0.28 -0.86 -7.47
N MET A 675 -1.45 -0.25 -7.73
CA MET A 675 -2.39 0.17 -6.69
C MET A 675 -3.85 -0.03 -7.16
N ALA A 676 -4.61 -0.95 -6.55
CA ALA A 676 -5.98 -1.28 -6.93
C ALA A 676 -7.03 -0.90 -5.88
N MET A 677 -8.19 -0.43 -6.31
CA MET A 677 -9.42 -0.37 -5.51
C MET A 677 -10.47 -1.28 -6.14
N TRP A 678 -10.77 -2.43 -5.54
CA TRP A 678 -11.74 -3.37 -6.07
C TRP A 678 -12.99 -3.45 -5.21
N SER A 679 -14.13 -3.05 -5.77
CA SER A 679 -15.42 -3.16 -5.08
C SER A 679 -16.01 -4.58 -5.18
N SER A 680 -15.27 -5.57 -4.67
CA SER A 680 -15.66 -6.98 -4.69
C SER A 680 -16.70 -7.29 -3.61
N GLY A 681 -17.94 -7.62 -4.00
CA GLY A 681 -19.04 -7.91 -3.06
C GLY A 681 -19.60 -6.70 -2.28
N GLY A 682 -18.75 -5.77 -1.85
CA GLY A 682 -19.07 -4.48 -1.24
C GLY A 682 -18.40 -3.32 -1.99
N ALA A 683 -18.91 -2.10 -1.82
CA ALA A 683 -18.30 -0.92 -2.43
C ALA A 683 -17.02 -0.51 -1.69
N VAL A 684 -15.95 -0.18 -2.41
CA VAL A 684 -14.91 0.72 -1.91
C VAL A 684 -15.48 2.14 -2.00
N VAL A 685 -15.42 2.89 -0.91
CA VAL A 685 -16.12 4.19 -0.77
C VAL A 685 -15.16 5.29 -0.35
N ARG A 686 -15.02 6.32 -1.18
CA ARG A 686 -14.14 7.49 -0.98
C ARG A 686 -12.65 7.13 -0.83
N GLY A 687 -12.26 5.94 -1.27
CA GLY A 687 -10.87 5.50 -1.33
C GLY A 687 -10.03 6.47 -2.15
N THR A 688 -8.83 6.80 -1.67
CA THR A 688 -7.94 7.79 -2.29
C THR A 688 -6.50 7.28 -2.34
N PHE A 689 -5.93 7.19 -3.55
CA PHE A 689 -4.49 7.11 -3.76
C PHE A 689 -3.98 8.51 -4.12
N ALA A 690 -3.05 9.05 -3.34
CA ALA A 690 -2.55 10.42 -3.49
C ALA A 690 -1.02 10.49 -3.49
N HIS A 691 -0.43 11.45 -4.21
CA HIS A 691 1.02 11.73 -4.20
C HIS A 691 1.92 10.50 -4.16
N SER A 692 1.63 9.47 -4.96
CA SER A 692 2.33 8.18 -4.93
C SER A 692 3.09 7.94 -6.24
N THR A 693 4.18 7.18 -6.19
CA THR A 693 5.02 6.86 -7.36
C THR A 693 4.93 5.36 -7.63
N VAL A 694 4.27 4.96 -8.71
CA VAL A 694 4.23 3.57 -9.19
C VAL A 694 5.16 3.42 -10.39
N GLN A 695 6.04 2.41 -10.39
CA GLN A 695 7.02 2.21 -11.46
C GLN A 695 7.20 0.74 -11.85
N SER A 696 7.20 0.46 -13.15
CA SER A 696 7.41 -0.87 -13.72
C SER A 696 6.53 -1.99 -13.11
N PRO A 697 5.19 -1.83 -13.00
CA PRO A 697 4.31 -2.98 -12.80
C PRO A 697 4.37 -3.84 -14.07
N LEU A 698 4.67 -5.13 -13.89
CA LEU A 698 5.06 -6.00 -14.99
C LEU A 698 3.87 -6.73 -15.61
N LEU A 699 2.86 -7.01 -14.78
CA LEU A 699 1.49 -7.38 -15.15
C LEU A 699 0.55 -6.36 -14.48
N GLY A 700 -0.64 -6.16 -15.05
CA GLY A 700 -1.65 -5.28 -14.45
C GLY A 700 -1.34 -3.79 -14.63
N ASN A 701 -2.21 -2.94 -14.10
CA ASN A 701 -2.16 -1.48 -14.32
C ASN A 701 -1.20 -0.79 -13.36
N GLY A 702 -0.85 0.47 -13.65
CA GLY A 702 -0.17 1.33 -12.67
C GLY A 702 -1.06 1.63 -11.45
N ALA A 703 -2.30 2.03 -11.70
CA ALA A 703 -3.34 2.07 -10.68
C ALA A 703 -4.71 1.74 -11.29
N ALA A 704 -5.65 1.23 -10.48
CA ALA A 704 -6.96 0.79 -10.95
C ALA A 704 -8.09 1.14 -9.97
N VAL A 705 -9.26 1.46 -10.52
CA VAL A 705 -10.52 1.55 -9.78
C VAL A 705 -11.56 0.65 -10.46
N TYR A 706 -11.99 -0.40 -9.77
CA TYR A 706 -13.03 -1.32 -10.21
C TYR A 706 -14.32 -1.07 -9.40
N GLY A 707 -15.19 -0.20 -9.93
CA GLY A 707 -16.46 0.19 -9.31
C GLY A 707 -16.33 1.09 -8.06
N GLY A 708 -17.38 1.07 -7.23
CA GLY A 708 -17.42 1.77 -5.95
C GLY A 708 -17.83 3.25 -6.01
N ASP A 709 -17.80 3.93 -4.86
CA ASP A 709 -18.30 5.31 -4.71
C ASP A 709 -17.19 6.34 -4.57
N SER A 710 -17.20 7.38 -5.42
CA SER A 710 -16.41 8.62 -5.24
C SER A 710 -14.87 8.45 -5.12
N ASN A 711 -14.34 7.31 -5.55
CA ASN A 711 -12.94 6.91 -5.45
C ASN A 711 -12.00 7.78 -6.31
N ARG A 712 -10.72 7.87 -5.90
CA ARG A 712 -9.79 8.90 -6.39
C ARG A 712 -8.36 8.38 -6.60
N ILE A 713 -7.74 8.77 -7.70
CA ILE A 713 -6.28 8.65 -7.94
C ILE A 713 -5.77 10.05 -8.27
N VAL A 714 -4.97 10.65 -7.38
CA VAL A 714 -4.61 12.07 -7.47
C VAL A 714 -3.12 12.34 -7.33
N ASP A 715 -2.65 13.34 -8.08
CA ASP A 715 -1.33 13.98 -7.95
C ASP A 715 -0.17 12.97 -7.86
N SER A 716 -0.27 11.86 -8.57
CA SER A 716 0.63 10.70 -8.52
C SER A 716 1.44 10.55 -9.81
N VAL A 717 2.58 9.87 -9.73
CA VAL A 717 3.45 9.50 -10.86
C VAL A 717 3.29 8.01 -11.14
N ILE A 718 3.02 7.65 -12.39
CA ILE A 718 2.88 6.25 -12.83
C ILE A 718 3.78 6.04 -14.05
N ALA A 719 4.66 5.05 -13.99
CA ALA A 719 5.68 4.83 -15.01
C ALA A 719 5.82 3.35 -15.43
N ASP A 720 6.18 3.15 -16.69
CA ASP A 720 6.80 1.92 -17.22
C ASP A 720 6.01 0.59 -17.10
N THR A 721 4.68 0.63 -17.07
CA THR A 721 3.81 -0.56 -17.09
C THR A 721 4.06 -1.46 -18.33
N LEU A 722 4.13 -2.80 -18.22
CA LEU A 722 4.55 -3.66 -19.36
C LEU A 722 3.47 -4.56 -20.01
N THR A 723 2.93 -5.57 -19.30
CA THR A 723 2.02 -6.58 -19.89
C THR A 723 0.60 -6.50 -19.31
N ALA A 724 -0.41 -6.72 -20.17
CA ALA A 724 -1.83 -6.49 -19.87
C ALA A 724 -2.24 -5.09 -19.32
N PRO A 725 -1.53 -3.96 -19.51
CA PRO A 725 -1.62 -2.85 -18.57
C PRO A 725 -2.21 -1.56 -19.14
N ALA A 726 -2.97 -0.82 -18.35
CA ALA A 726 -3.09 0.64 -18.49
C ALA A 726 -2.12 1.36 -17.52
N GLY A 727 -1.85 2.64 -17.76
CA GLY A 727 -1.29 3.50 -16.70
C GLY A 727 -2.30 3.64 -15.55
N ILE A 728 -3.52 4.09 -15.86
CA ILE A 728 -4.67 4.04 -14.95
C ILE A 728 -5.86 3.33 -15.60
N ALA A 729 -6.48 2.38 -14.89
CA ALA A 729 -7.74 1.76 -15.26
C ALA A 729 -8.93 2.30 -14.44
N ILE A 730 -10.06 2.51 -15.10
CA ILE A 730 -11.36 2.82 -14.48
C ILE A 730 -12.40 1.87 -15.10
N SER A 731 -12.82 0.84 -14.38
CA SER A 731 -13.49 -0.30 -15.02
C SER A 731 -14.64 -0.93 -14.23
N THR A 732 -15.54 -1.59 -14.97
CA THR A 732 -16.53 -2.55 -14.42
C THR A 732 -16.15 -4.01 -14.67
N ARG A 733 -14.89 -4.29 -15.06
CA ARG A 733 -14.30 -5.65 -15.10
C ARG A 733 -14.30 -6.26 -13.71
N PHE A 734 -14.38 -7.60 -13.64
CA PHE A 734 -14.45 -8.40 -12.40
C PHE A 734 -15.76 -8.27 -11.61
N ASN A 735 -16.84 -7.82 -12.26
CA ASN A 735 -18.19 -7.72 -11.70
C ASN A 735 -18.26 -7.00 -10.31
N PRO A 736 -17.70 -5.78 -10.19
CA PRO A 736 -17.69 -5.04 -8.94
C PRO A 736 -19.07 -4.44 -8.64
N VAL A 737 -19.26 -3.94 -7.41
CA VAL A 737 -20.37 -3.02 -7.12
C VAL A 737 -20.27 -1.81 -8.07
N PRO A 738 -21.30 -1.51 -8.89
CA PRO A 738 -21.21 -0.49 -9.93
C PRO A 738 -20.84 0.90 -9.40
N PHE A 739 -20.22 1.72 -10.26
CA PHE A 739 -19.80 3.07 -9.91
C PHE A 739 -20.95 3.94 -9.40
N SER A 740 -20.68 4.65 -8.29
CA SER A 740 -21.52 5.71 -7.76
C SER A 740 -20.71 6.97 -7.39
N GLY A 741 -21.39 8.06 -7.05
CA GLY A 741 -20.73 9.32 -6.72
C GLY A 741 -20.03 9.96 -7.92
N THR A 742 -18.73 10.22 -7.83
CA THR A 742 -17.91 10.75 -8.94
C THR A 742 -16.46 10.28 -8.81
N THR A 743 -16.01 9.48 -9.79
CA THR A 743 -14.63 8.94 -9.81
C THR A 743 -13.68 9.97 -10.41
N ILE A 744 -12.54 10.21 -9.76
CA ILE A 744 -11.61 11.30 -10.10
C ILE A 744 -10.18 10.80 -10.34
N VAL A 745 -9.62 11.19 -11.48
CA VAL A 745 -8.21 11.05 -11.85
C VAL A 745 -7.65 12.44 -12.11
N SER A 746 -6.97 13.03 -11.11
CA SER A 746 -6.61 14.46 -11.11
C SER A 746 -5.12 14.67 -10.89
N GLY A 747 -4.45 15.52 -11.67
CA GLY A 747 -3.06 15.93 -11.41
C GLY A 747 -1.98 14.88 -11.64
N ASN A 748 -2.30 13.74 -12.27
CA ASN A 748 -1.35 12.63 -12.40
C ASN A 748 -0.36 12.83 -13.55
N ASP A 749 0.82 12.25 -13.43
CA ASP A 749 1.82 12.12 -14.49
C ASP A 749 1.96 10.65 -14.88
N ILE A 750 1.75 10.32 -16.14
CA ILE A 750 1.75 8.94 -16.64
C ILE A 750 2.80 8.85 -17.75
N PHE A 751 3.89 8.11 -17.50
CA PHE A 751 5.05 7.99 -18.38
C PHE A 751 5.18 6.57 -18.94
N ARG A 752 5.34 6.44 -20.26
CA ARG A 752 5.67 5.16 -20.95
C ARG A 752 4.73 3.99 -20.68
N SER A 753 3.54 4.27 -20.14
CA SER A 753 2.55 3.27 -19.72
C SER A 753 1.69 2.78 -20.89
N GLY A 754 0.84 1.79 -20.64
CA GLY A 754 0.12 1.07 -21.70
C GLY A 754 0.97 -0.07 -22.27
N GLY A 755 0.33 -1.14 -22.74
CA GLY A 755 1.02 -2.34 -23.20
C GLY A 755 0.09 -3.31 -23.94
N TRP A 756 0.60 -4.52 -24.19
CA TRP A 756 -0.09 -5.54 -24.97
C TRP A 756 -0.82 -6.54 -24.08
N GLU A 757 -2.06 -6.87 -24.44
CA GLU A 757 -2.88 -7.91 -23.81
C GLU A 757 -2.95 -9.14 -24.76
N PRO A 758 -2.17 -10.21 -24.47
CA PRO A 758 -2.04 -11.34 -25.38
C PRO A 758 -3.28 -12.24 -25.46
N ASN A 759 -4.11 -12.30 -24.42
CA ASN A 759 -5.29 -13.17 -24.38
C ASN A 759 -6.46 -12.59 -25.18
N TRP A 760 -6.60 -11.26 -25.22
CA TRP A 760 -7.63 -10.57 -26.00
C TRP A 760 -7.13 -10.03 -27.35
N ASN A 761 -5.81 -10.11 -27.61
CA ASN A 761 -5.16 -9.58 -28.80
C ASN A 761 -5.48 -8.07 -28.99
N THR A 762 -5.25 -7.27 -27.95
CA THR A 762 -5.51 -5.82 -27.94
C THR A 762 -4.38 -5.03 -27.27
N SER A 763 -4.33 -3.73 -27.58
CA SER A 763 -3.55 -2.74 -26.85
C SER A 763 -4.35 -2.07 -25.73
N PHE A 764 -3.63 -1.58 -24.72
CA PHE A 764 -4.10 -0.62 -23.73
C PHE A 764 -3.18 0.62 -23.67
N GLY A 765 -3.72 1.72 -23.16
CA GLY A 765 -3.08 3.05 -23.20
C GLY A 765 -2.64 3.59 -21.84
N GLY A 766 -2.32 4.88 -21.79
CA GLY A 766 -1.97 5.53 -20.53
C GLY A 766 -3.16 5.67 -19.56
N ILE A 767 -4.38 5.91 -20.06
CA ILE A 767 -5.62 5.72 -19.29
C ILE A 767 -6.58 4.82 -20.07
N TRP A 768 -7.25 3.91 -19.36
CA TRP A 768 -8.24 2.99 -19.91
C TRP A 768 -9.54 3.04 -19.10
N VAL A 769 -10.63 3.50 -19.72
CA VAL A 769 -11.98 3.48 -19.15
C VAL A 769 -12.75 2.33 -19.79
N PHE A 770 -13.10 1.31 -19.00
CA PHE A 770 -13.55 0.01 -19.52
C PHE A 770 -14.88 -0.46 -18.93
N ALA A 771 -15.96 -0.29 -19.69
CA ALA A 771 -17.31 -0.70 -19.31
C ALA A 771 -17.58 -2.16 -19.76
N ASP A 772 -17.23 -3.10 -18.89
CA ASP A 772 -17.21 -4.54 -19.16
C ASP A 772 -18.53 -5.22 -18.79
N THR A 773 -18.84 -5.37 -17.50
CA THR A 773 -20.08 -6.04 -17.03
C THR A 773 -21.29 -5.11 -16.94
N SER A 774 -21.06 -3.80 -16.87
CA SER A 774 -22.12 -2.81 -16.68
C SER A 774 -21.74 -1.42 -17.21
N HIS A 775 -22.77 -0.60 -17.46
CA HIS A 775 -22.62 0.80 -17.88
C HIS A 775 -21.96 1.66 -16.81
N ILE A 776 -21.04 2.53 -17.22
CA ILE A 776 -20.54 3.61 -16.37
C ILE A 776 -21.47 4.80 -16.58
N THR A 777 -22.33 5.07 -15.59
CA THR A 777 -23.44 6.05 -15.72
C THR A 777 -23.21 7.36 -14.97
N THR A 778 -22.23 7.36 -14.07
CA THR A 778 -21.86 8.45 -13.16
C THR A 778 -20.60 9.16 -13.64
N PRO A 779 -20.35 10.42 -13.23
CA PRO A 779 -19.24 11.20 -13.77
C PRO A 779 -17.88 10.54 -13.52
N VAL A 780 -17.10 10.43 -14.59
CA VAL A 780 -15.68 10.09 -14.55
C VAL A 780 -14.92 11.34 -14.96
N VAL A 781 -14.15 11.91 -14.04
CA VAL A 781 -13.42 13.17 -14.24
C VAL A 781 -11.93 12.88 -14.34
N ILE A 782 -11.32 13.30 -15.46
CA ILE A 782 -9.88 13.24 -15.72
C ILE A 782 -9.39 14.68 -15.90
N ASP A 783 -8.58 15.20 -14.99
CA ASP A 783 -8.07 16.58 -15.08
C ASP A 783 -6.60 16.76 -14.66
N ARG A 784 -6.00 17.90 -15.05
CA ARG A 784 -4.60 18.30 -14.75
C ARG A 784 -3.53 17.25 -15.09
N THR A 785 -3.87 16.25 -15.92
CA THR A 785 -3.14 14.97 -16.04
C THR A 785 -2.26 14.93 -17.30
N ARG A 786 -1.11 14.25 -17.22
CA ARG A 786 -0.10 14.23 -18.29
C ARG A 786 0.13 12.82 -18.87
N ILE A 787 -0.47 12.66 -20.05
CA ILE A 787 -0.45 11.66 -21.12
C ILE A 787 0.88 11.34 -21.84
N ILE A 788 1.97 10.98 -21.17
CA ILE A 788 3.31 11.06 -21.79
C ILE A 788 3.85 9.68 -22.24
N ASP A 789 4.21 9.59 -23.52
CA ASP A 789 4.98 8.48 -24.11
C ASP A 789 4.26 7.11 -24.09
N SER A 790 2.92 7.07 -24.09
CA SER A 790 2.16 5.82 -24.01
C SER A 790 2.48 4.84 -25.13
N THR A 791 2.64 3.55 -24.80
CA THR A 791 3.00 2.49 -25.76
C THR A 791 2.01 2.38 -26.92
N TYR A 792 0.72 2.58 -26.63
CA TYR A 792 -0.35 2.62 -27.60
C TYR A 792 -1.19 3.90 -27.40
N GLU A 793 -2.42 3.77 -26.90
CA GLU A 793 -3.35 4.90 -26.74
C GLU A 793 -2.91 5.90 -25.66
N GLY A 794 -3.29 7.18 -25.83
CA GLY A 794 -3.30 8.15 -24.73
C GLY A 794 -4.43 7.83 -23.75
N LEU A 795 -5.66 8.00 -24.20
CA LEU A 795 -6.91 7.62 -23.52
C LEU A 795 -7.71 6.64 -24.37
N LEU A 796 -7.93 5.43 -23.86
CA LEU A 796 -8.81 4.41 -24.43
C LEU A 796 -10.12 4.37 -23.64
N VAL A 797 -11.26 4.47 -24.32
CA VAL A 797 -12.59 4.22 -23.73
C VAL A 797 -13.21 3.07 -24.51
N SER A 798 -13.43 1.92 -23.87
CA SER A 798 -13.90 0.70 -24.53
C SER A 798 -14.84 -0.10 -23.63
N GLY A 799 -15.40 -1.19 -24.16
CA GLY A 799 -16.35 -2.02 -23.42
C GLY A 799 -17.36 -2.70 -24.33
N SER A 800 -18.21 -3.53 -23.72
CA SER A 800 -19.48 -3.97 -24.30
C SER A 800 -20.63 -3.01 -23.93
N HIS A 801 -20.42 -2.17 -22.92
CA HIS A 801 -21.37 -1.22 -22.35
C HIS A 801 -20.98 0.24 -22.65
N TRP A 802 -21.94 1.17 -22.62
CA TRP A 802 -21.67 2.62 -22.76
C TRP A 802 -21.06 3.27 -21.50
N VAL A 803 -20.37 4.39 -21.71
CA VAL A 803 -19.72 5.24 -20.69
C VAL A 803 -20.26 6.66 -20.85
N ASN A 804 -20.98 7.18 -19.85
CA ASN A 804 -21.61 8.50 -19.92
C ASN A 804 -20.99 9.50 -18.94
N ASP A 805 -20.99 10.78 -19.34
CA ASP A 805 -20.46 11.89 -18.54
C ASP A 805 -18.98 11.71 -18.16
N LEU A 806 -18.20 11.20 -19.12
CA LEU A 806 -16.74 11.29 -19.09
C LEU A 806 -16.33 12.74 -19.35
N ARG A 807 -15.56 13.33 -18.43
CA ARG A 807 -15.10 14.72 -18.50
C ARG A 807 -13.58 14.75 -18.46
N VAL A 808 -12.96 15.28 -19.52
CA VAL A 808 -11.51 15.36 -19.68
C VAL A 808 -11.13 16.84 -19.80
N SER A 809 -10.43 17.42 -18.81
CA SER A 809 -10.10 18.85 -18.84
C SER A 809 -8.69 19.19 -18.37
N ASP A 810 -8.00 20.05 -19.12
CA ASP A 810 -6.59 20.41 -18.88
C ASP A 810 -5.66 19.17 -18.82
N VAL A 811 -5.74 18.37 -19.89
CA VAL A 811 -4.97 17.13 -20.04
C VAL A 811 -3.99 17.27 -21.20
N THR A 812 -2.71 16.97 -20.96
CA THR A 812 -1.70 16.88 -22.03
C THR A 812 -1.61 15.43 -22.49
N ILE A 813 -1.49 15.19 -23.80
CA ILE A 813 -1.22 13.88 -24.41
C ILE A 813 -0.10 14.04 -25.42
N GLU A 814 1.05 13.43 -25.17
CA GLU A 814 2.27 13.62 -25.95
C GLU A 814 2.97 12.28 -26.26
N GLY A 815 3.13 11.96 -27.54
CA GLY A 815 4.01 10.87 -27.97
C GLY A 815 3.39 9.47 -27.89
N THR A 816 2.09 9.34 -28.20
CA THR A 816 1.38 8.06 -28.19
C THR A 816 1.78 7.19 -29.39
N GLY A 817 1.94 5.88 -29.17
CA GLY A 817 2.20 4.91 -30.23
C GLY A 817 1.00 4.74 -31.17
N SER A 818 -0.22 4.70 -30.61
CA SER A 818 -1.48 4.74 -31.36
C SER A 818 -2.22 6.08 -31.11
N TYR A 819 -3.55 6.09 -31.17
CA TYR A 819 -4.41 7.27 -31.04
C TYR A 819 -4.17 8.07 -29.75
N ALA A 820 -4.35 9.40 -29.81
CA ALA A 820 -4.38 10.21 -28.60
C ALA A 820 -5.64 9.92 -27.76
N VAL A 821 -6.80 9.83 -28.41
CA VAL A 821 -8.07 9.39 -27.81
C VAL A 821 -8.76 8.36 -28.70
N ALA A 822 -9.07 7.18 -28.15
CA ALA A 822 -9.88 6.15 -28.81
C ALA A 822 -11.12 5.83 -27.97
N ALA A 823 -12.22 6.55 -28.21
CA ALA A 823 -13.54 6.22 -27.66
C ALA A 823 -14.28 5.27 -28.61
N ARG A 824 -14.41 4.01 -28.19
CA ARG A 824 -14.95 2.87 -28.95
C ARG A 824 -16.29 2.36 -28.40
N VAL A 825 -17.02 3.21 -27.68
CA VAL A 825 -18.36 2.94 -27.11
C VAL A 825 -19.26 4.18 -27.26
N GLY A 826 -20.54 4.06 -26.87
CA GLY A 826 -21.46 5.20 -26.83
C GLY A 826 -21.46 5.94 -25.48
N GLY A 827 -22.18 7.06 -25.43
CA GLY A 827 -22.35 7.95 -24.28
C GLY A 827 -21.84 9.37 -24.54
N ASP A 828 -22.00 10.29 -23.59
CA ASP A 828 -21.46 11.65 -23.68
C ASP A 828 -20.01 11.73 -23.18
N HIS A 829 -19.15 12.36 -23.98
CA HIS A 829 -17.72 12.56 -23.67
C HIS A 829 -17.32 14.03 -23.89
N ARG A 830 -16.88 14.71 -22.83
CA ARG A 830 -16.59 16.15 -22.79
C ARG A 830 -15.09 16.40 -22.73
N PHE A 831 -14.58 17.29 -23.57
CA PHE A 831 -13.16 17.62 -23.66
C PHE A 831 -12.95 19.13 -23.60
N ARG A 832 -12.07 19.61 -22.70
CA ARG A 832 -11.69 21.02 -22.59
C ARG A 832 -10.19 21.19 -22.37
N ASP A 833 -9.56 22.17 -23.01
CA ASP A 833 -8.13 22.49 -22.80
C ASP A 833 -7.17 21.30 -23.03
N VAL A 834 -7.58 20.25 -23.76
CA VAL A 834 -6.79 19.03 -23.98
C VAL A 834 -5.77 19.23 -25.11
N ARG A 835 -4.51 18.87 -24.88
CA ARG A 835 -3.36 19.25 -25.70
C ARG A 835 -2.67 18.02 -26.28
N VAL A 836 -2.86 17.77 -27.57
CA VAL A 836 -2.40 16.56 -28.25
C VAL A 836 -1.20 16.84 -29.15
N SER A 837 -0.11 16.09 -28.98
CA SER A 837 0.96 16.01 -29.97
C SER A 837 1.70 14.67 -29.97
N GLY A 838 2.61 14.46 -30.93
CA GLY A 838 3.46 13.27 -30.99
C GLY A 838 2.78 11.93 -31.33
N VAL A 839 1.48 11.94 -31.66
CA VAL A 839 0.74 10.75 -32.15
C VAL A 839 1.47 10.10 -33.33
N THR A 840 1.80 8.82 -33.20
CA THR A 840 2.69 8.11 -34.14
C THR A 840 1.90 7.40 -35.25
N GLU A 841 0.91 6.58 -34.87
CA GLU A 841 0.00 5.90 -35.81
C GLU A 841 -1.47 5.99 -35.36
N PRO A 842 -2.45 5.79 -36.27
CA PRO A 842 -2.32 5.71 -37.72
C PRO A 842 -2.34 7.10 -38.39
N ALA A 843 -1.84 7.18 -39.62
CA ALA A 843 -1.70 8.45 -40.34
C ALA A 843 -3.03 9.08 -40.83
N ASP A 844 -4.15 8.34 -40.78
CA ASP A 844 -5.46 8.75 -41.28
C ASP A 844 -6.43 9.27 -40.19
N GLY A 845 -6.15 9.03 -38.91
CA GLY A 845 -6.96 9.54 -37.80
C GLY A 845 -6.20 9.63 -36.47
N ARG A 846 -6.02 10.85 -35.95
CA ARG A 846 -5.39 11.09 -34.63
C ARG A 846 -6.19 10.53 -33.45
N ASN A 847 -7.49 10.40 -33.64
CA ASN A 847 -8.47 9.98 -32.65
C ASN A 847 -9.51 9.08 -33.32
N HIS A 848 -10.05 8.13 -32.58
CA HIS A 848 -11.17 7.29 -33.00
C HIS A 848 -12.33 7.56 -32.03
N LEU A 849 -13.39 8.21 -32.48
CA LEU A 849 -14.39 8.83 -31.59
C LEU A 849 -15.81 8.38 -31.96
N TRP A 850 -16.38 7.49 -31.14
CA TRP A 850 -17.79 7.11 -31.15
C TRP A 850 -18.52 7.84 -30.00
N GLY A 851 -19.85 7.72 -29.93
CA GLY A 851 -20.68 8.44 -28.95
C GLY A 851 -20.88 9.92 -29.27
N THR A 852 -21.28 10.71 -28.26
CA THR A 852 -21.42 12.17 -28.35
C THR A 852 -20.11 12.82 -27.93
N PHE A 853 -19.31 13.26 -28.90
CA PHE A 853 -18.13 14.09 -28.60
C PHE A 853 -18.52 15.55 -28.40
N ILE A 854 -18.13 16.13 -27.26
CA ILE A 854 -18.43 17.52 -26.89
C ILE A 854 -17.11 18.29 -26.71
N ASP A 855 -16.80 19.17 -27.66
CA ASP A 855 -15.69 20.13 -27.57
C ASP A 855 -16.15 21.36 -26.76
N GLU A 856 -15.65 21.48 -25.53
CA GLU A 856 -15.97 22.61 -24.63
C GLU A 856 -14.94 23.76 -24.74
N GLY A 857 -14.02 23.69 -25.72
CA GLY A 857 -13.04 24.74 -26.03
C GLY A 857 -11.62 24.45 -25.53
N GLY A 858 -10.66 25.28 -25.95
CA GLY A 858 -9.24 25.18 -25.55
C GLY A 858 -8.44 24.01 -26.16
N ASN A 859 -9.12 23.00 -26.70
CA ASN A 859 -8.51 21.78 -27.23
C ASN A 859 -7.57 22.07 -28.42
N THR A 860 -6.35 21.52 -28.36
CA THR A 860 -5.33 21.64 -29.43
C THR A 860 -4.85 20.27 -29.88
N GLY A 861 -4.64 20.11 -31.19
CA GLY A 861 -4.25 18.83 -31.79
C GLY A 861 -5.37 17.79 -31.90
N LEU A 862 -6.36 17.84 -31.00
CA LEU A 862 -7.52 16.95 -30.91
C LEU A 862 -8.51 17.12 -32.09
N LEU A 863 -9.06 18.33 -32.30
CA LEU A 863 -9.99 18.63 -33.40
C LEU A 863 -9.70 19.96 -34.14
N ALA A 864 -9.19 20.99 -33.47
CA ALA A 864 -9.11 22.36 -34.00
C ALA A 864 -7.79 22.73 -34.70
N ALA A 865 -7.84 23.76 -35.55
CA ALA A 865 -6.67 24.32 -36.24
C ALA A 865 -5.83 25.24 -35.32
N VAL A 866 -4.51 25.14 -35.45
CA VAL A 866 -3.52 25.73 -34.54
C VAL A 866 -3.32 27.23 -34.80
N THR A 867 -3.66 28.09 -33.82
CA THR A 867 -3.55 29.56 -33.90
C THR A 867 -2.33 30.12 -33.18
N ALA A 868 -2.04 29.63 -31.97
CA ALA A 868 -0.77 29.81 -31.29
C ALA A 868 0.22 28.74 -31.81
N SER A 869 1.44 29.13 -32.20
CA SER A 869 2.46 28.17 -32.64
C SER A 869 3.84 28.62 -32.21
N CYS A 870 4.76 27.67 -32.12
CA CYS A 870 6.14 27.91 -31.72
C CYS A 870 7.13 27.28 -32.70
N ALA A 871 8.34 27.84 -32.72
CA ALA A 871 9.52 27.21 -33.30
C ALA A 871 10.66 27.19 -32.28
N VAL A 872 11.47 26.13 -32.29
CA VAL A 872 12.62 25.97 -31.40
C VAL A 872 13.89 25.79 -32.23
N THR A 873 14.96 26.45 -31.81
CA THR A 873 16.31 26.30 -32.36
C THR A 873 17.27 25.86 -31.26
N GLN A 874 18.10 24.86 -31.56
CA GLN A 874 19.12 24.36 -30.63
C GLN A 874 20.53 24.59 -31.19
N ARG A 875 21.47 24.96 -30.31
CA ARG A 875 22.90 25.00 -30.61
C ARG A 875 23.70 24.37 -29.48
N THR A 876 24.14 23.13 -29.68
CA THR A 876 24.98 22.38 -28.75
C THR A 876 26.48 22.68 -28.97
N THR A 877 27.27 22.72 -27.91
CA THR A 877 28.74 22.68 -27.98
C THR A 877 29.23 21.24 -28.12
N PRO A 878 30.44 20.99 -28.68
CA PRO A 878 31.00 19.64 -28.74
C PRO A 878 31.16 19.02 -27.35
N VAL A 879 30.97 17.70 -27.25
CA VAL A 879 31.14 16.96 -25.99
C VAL A 879 32.63 16.93 -25.64
N VAL A 880 32.99 17.42 -24.45
CA VAL A 880 34.37 17.45 -23.95
C VAL A 880 34.43 16.75 -22.60
N LEU A 881 35.28 15.73 -22.48
CA LEU A 881 35.39 14.85 -21.30
C LEU A 881 34.07 14.19 -20.86
N GLY A 882 33.10 14.09 -21.77
CA GLY A 882 31.75 13.56 -21.53
C GLY A 882 30.72 14.60 -21.10
N GLY A 883 31.07 15.90 -21.03
CA GLY A 883 30.14 16.99 -20.72
C GLY A 883 29.82 17.87 -21.93
N TYR A 884 28.62 18.45 -21.98
CA TYR A 884 28.16 19.39 -23.03
C TYR A 884 27.36 20.57 -22.47
N ALA A 885 27.19 21.60 -23.29
CA ALA A 885 26.22 22.67 -23.07
C ALA A 885 25.41 22.94 -24.34
N SER A 886 24.16 23.35 -24.19
CA SER A 886 23.23 23.58 -25.30
C SER A 886 22.44 24.85 -25.07
N THR A 887 22.37 25.72 -26.08
CA THR A 887 21.49 26.89 -26.10
C THR A 887 20.21 26.53 -26.85
N VAL A 888 19.08 26.52 -26.16
CA VAL A 888 17.75 26.25 -26.73
C VAL A 888 16.96 27.56 -26.77
N THR A 889 16.53 27.97 -27.96
CA THR A 889 15.79 29.22 -28.17
C THR A 889 14.42 28.93 -28.76
N LEU A 890 13.39 29.13 -27.93
CA LEU A 890 11.97 29.12 -28.26
C LEU A 890 11.58 30.44 -28.92
N LYS A 891 10.65 30.39 -29.87
CA LYS A 891 10.07 31.55 -30.57
C LYS A 891 8.57 31.36 -30.75
N ASN A 892 7.78 32.38 -30.44
CA ASN A 892 6.37 32.43 -30.86
C ASN A 892 6.31 32.76 -32.36
N THR A 893 5.73 31.85 -33.15
CA THR A 893 5.51 31.97 -34.60
C THR A 893 4.03 32.15 -34.97
N GLY A 894 3.12 32.07 -34.00
CA GLY A 894 1.69 32.31 -34.17
C GLY A 894 1.32 33.80 -34.21
N THR A 895 0.02 34.06 -34.31
CA THR A 895 -0.56 35.41 -34.33
C THR A 895 -1.11 35.87 -32.98
N ALA A 896 -1.28 34.94 -32.03
CA ALA A 896 -1.69 35.21 -30.66
C ALA A 896 -0.49 35.27 -29.69
N ASP A 897 -0.67 35.91 -28.54
CA ASP A 897 0.25 35.80 -27.41
C ASP A 897 0.28 34.33 -26.93
N LEU A 898 1.48 33.78 -26.69
CA LEU A 898 1.73 32.37 -26.38
C LEU A 898 2.08 32.23 -24.90
N ALA A 899 1.36 31.38 -24.17
CA ALA A 899 1.78 30.95 -22.83
C ALA A 899 3.07 30.12 -22.94
N VAL A 900 3.96 30.26 -21.97
CA VAL A 900 5.24 29.56 -21.90
C VAL A 900 5.44 29.06 -20.47
N GLY A 901 4.87 27.88 -20.18
CA GLY A 901 5.19 27.10 -18.98
C GLY A 901 6.39 26.21 -19.26
N SER A 902 6.13 24.93 -19.52
CA SER A 902 7.13 23.87 -19.60
C SER A 902 7.56 23.53 -21.03
N LEU A 903 8.87 23.53 -21.29
CA LEU A 903 9.49 23.16 -22.57
C LEU A 903 10.17 21.78 -22.44
N ALA A 904 9.68 20.79 -23.19
CA ALA A 904 10.19 19.43 -23.18
C ALA A 904 10.74 18.98 -24.55
N TRP A 905 11.61 17.96 -24.51
CA TRP A 905 12.16 17.25 -25.67
C TRP A 905 12.68 15.87 -25.26
N ARG A 906 13.24 15.12 -26.21
CA ARG A 906 13.94 13.86 -25.94
C ARG A 906 15.42 13.96 -26.20
N VAL A 907 16.22 13.38 -25.32
CA VAL A 907 17.67 13.18 -25.50
C VAL A 907 17.95 11.77 -26.04
N GLY A 908 19.17 11.54 -26.51
CA GLY A 908 19.61 10.24 -26.97
C GLY A 908 19.92 9.27 -25.82
N SER A 909 19.95 7.97 -26.14
CA SER A 909 20.48 6.95 -25.23
C SER A 909 21.90 7.32 -24.80
N GLY A 910 22.18 7.29 -23.49
CA GLY A 910 23.49 7.67 -22.95
C GLY A 910 23.67 9.17 -22.69
N GLU A 911 22.60 9.97 -22.68
CA GLU A 911 22.61 11.43 -22.49
C GLU A 911 21.75 11.87 -21.29
N ALA A 912 22.29 12.76 -20.46
CA ALA A 912 21.60 13.32 -19.30
C ALA A 912 21.75 14.83 -19.26
N VAL A 913 20.66 15.55 -18.98
CA VAL A 913 20.68 16.99 -18.67
C VAL A 913 20.75 17.14 -17.15
N LEU A 914 21.76 17.86 -16.67
CA LEU A 914 22.06 17.97 -15.24
C LEU A 914 21.73 19.37 -14.69
N LEU A 915 21.68 20.39 -15.54
CA LEU A 915 21.45 21.78 -15.16
C LEU A 915 20.70 22.54 -16.25
N ALA A 916 19.69 23.34 -15.88
CA ALA A 916 19.00 24.28 -16.76
C ALA A 916 18.92 25.70 -16.15
N PRO A 917 20.02 26.48 -16.13
CA PRO A 917 20.03 27.82 -15.54
C PRO A 917 18.94 28.75 -16.12
N GLY A 918 17.91 29.03 -15.32
CA GLY A 918 16.75 29.85 -15.69
C GLY A 918 15.41 29.11 -15.77
N GLY A 919 15.36 27.84 -15.36
CA GLY A 919 14.14 27.05 -15.19
C GLY A 919 14.31 25.93 -14.16
N ALA A 920 13.23 25.25 -13.79
CA ALA A 920 13.30 23.99 -13.04
C ALA A 920 13.44 22.82 -14.04
N LEU A 921 14.21 21.79 -13.68
CA LEU A 921 14.60 20.71 -14.58
C LEU A 921 14.08 19.37 -14.05
N SER A 922 13.49 18.57 -14.94
CA SER A 922 13.20 17.15 -14.72
C SER A 922 13.72 16.32 -15.90
N GLN A 923 14.17 15.10 -15.62
CA GLN A 923 14.43 14.08 -16.63
C GLN A 923 13.84 12.76 -16.16
N ASN A 924 13.10 12.07 -17.04
CA ASN A 924 12.42 10.81 -16.76
C ASN A 924 12.59 9.89 -17.97
N GLY A 925 13.50 8.91 -17.85
CA GLY A 925 14.08 8.24 -19.02
C GLY A 925 14.62 9.26 -20.04
N SER A 926 14.39 9.00 -21.33
CA SER A 926 14.78 9.90 -22.43
C SER A 926 14.09 11.28 -22.47
N ARG A 927 13.00 11.52 -21.71
CA ARG A 927 12.32 12.83 -21.69
C ARG A 927 13.10 13.78 -20.79
N VAL A 928 13.53 14.91 -21.35
CA VAL A 928 13.95 16.08 -20.57
C VAL A 928 12.86 17.14 -20.64
N GLU A 929 12.59 17.76 -19.49
CA GLU A 929 11.60 18.80 -19.35
C GLU A 929 12.16 19.96 -18.52
N VAL A 930 11.98 21.20 -19.01
CA VAL A 930 12.39 22.41 -18.31
C VAL A 930 11.20 23.34 -18.16
N ASP A 931 10.71 23.49 -16.93
CA ASP A 931 9.78 24.55 -16.57
C ASP A 931 10.46 25.90 -16.74
N LEU A 932 9.86 26.76 -17.55
CA LEU A 932 10.32 28.13 -17.76
C LEU A 932 9.52 29.11 -16.88
N GLY A 933 8.42 28.70 -16.24
CA GLY A 933 7.58 29.50 -15.38
C GLY A 933 6.73 30.55 -16.10
N ASP A 934 5.52 30.76 -15.58
CA ASP A 934 4.39 31.52 -16.15
C ASP A 934 4.75 32.83 -16.87
N ALA A 935 5.11 32.71 -18.15
CA ALA A 935 5.44 33.85 -19.00
C ALA A 935 4.59 33.88 -20.27
N THR A 936 4.29 35.08 -20.75
CA THR A 936 3.59 35.27 -22.03
C THR A 936 4.55 35.80 -23.10
N LEU A 937 4.78 35.00 -24.13
CA LEU A 937 5.66 35.32 -25.25
C LEU A 937 4.86 35.87 -26.43
N LYS A 938 5.04 37.15 -26.74
CA LYS A 938 4.29 37.84 -27.81
C LYS A 938 4.69 37.37 -29.22
N PRO A 939 3.82 37.48 -30.24
CA PRO A 939 4.13 37.13 -31.63
C PRO A 939 5.50 37.62 -32.11
N GLY A 940 6.28 36.70 -32.67
CA GLY A 940 7.63 36.97 -33.18
C GLY A 940 8.73 37.17 -32.13
N LYS A 941 8.42 37.13 -30.83
CA LYS A 941 9.42 37.16 -29.75
C LYS A 941 10.00 35.78 -29.46
N SER A 942 11.15 35.76 -28.80
CA SER A 942 11.88 34.56 -28.39
C SER A 942 12.28 34.58 -26.93
N ARG A 943 12.40 33.38 -26.35
CA ARG A 943 12.97 33.11 -25.02
C ARG A 943 14.08 32.07 -25.20
N THR A 944 15.20 32.25 -24.50
CA THR A 944 16.35 31.35 -24.58
C THR A 944 16.65 30.78 -23.20
N VAL A 945 16.90 29.47 -23.15
CA VAL A 945 17.44 28.76 -21.99
C VAL A 945 18.78 28.12 -22.39
N VAL A 946 19.67 27.98 -21.43
CA VAL A 946 20.90 27.19 -21.58
C VAL A 946 20.73 25.96 -20.71
N VAL A 947 21.08 24.80 -21.25
CA VAL A 947 21.17 23.54 -20.49
C VAL A 947 22.57 22.97 -20.57
N ALA A 948 23.00 22.26 -19.53
CA ALA A 948 24.26 21.55 -19.48
C ALA A 948 24.04 20.12 -18.99
N GLY A 949 24.86 19.20 -19.49
CA GLY A 949 24.61 17.78 -19.32
C GLY A 949 25.83 16.90 -19.61
N THR A 950 25.64 15.60 -19.51
CA THR A 950 26.62 14.56 -19.83
C THR A 950 26.16 13.69 -20.99
N ALA A 951 27.10 13.19 -21.79
CA ALA A 951 26.85 12.27 -22.89
C ALA A 951 27.99 11.25 -22.99
N ASN A 952 27.64 9.97 -23.11
CA ASN A 952 28.59 8.90 -23.40
C ASN A 952 29.06 8.94 -24.88
N ALA A 953 28.29 9.58 -25.77
CA ALA A 953 28.64 9.81 -27.17
C ALA A 953 29.59 11.01 -27.38
N LYS A 954 30.26 11.07 -28.54
CA LYS A 954 31.14 12.20 -28.95
C LYS A 954 30.37 13.47 -29.35
N SER A 955 29.06 13.37 -29.50
CA SER A 955 28.14 14.42 -29.93
C SER A 955 26.76 14.10 -29.41
N VAL A 956 26.04 15.10 -28.91
CA VAL A 956 24.65 14.98 -28.46
C VAL A 956 23.71 14.82 -29.66
N VAL A 957 22.69 13.98 -29.54
CA VAL A 957 21.60 13.85 -30.51
C VAL A 957 20.85 15.17 -30.67
N LYS A 958 20.39 15.47 -31.90
CA LYS A 958 19.46 16.58 -32.15
C LYS A 958 18.03 16.04 -31.94
N PRO A 959 17.22 16.62 -31.03
CA PRO A 959 15.85 16.16 -30.82
C PRO A 959 14.97 16.35 -32.06
N ASP A 960 14.16 15.35 -32.40
CA ASP A 960 13.22 15.35 -33.54
C ASP A 960 11.96 16.21 -33.29
N ALA A 961 11.74 16.61 -32.05
CA ALA A 961 10.66 17.49 -31.63
C ALA A 961 11.03 18.22 -30.34
N PHE A 962 10.41 19.38 -30.16
CA PHE A 962 10.23 20.04 -28.87
C PHE A 962 8.73 20.25 -28.67
N THR A 963 8.26 20.14 -27.43
CA THR A 963 6.90 20.50 -27.04
C THR A 963 6.93 21.61 -25.99
N LEU A 964 5.94 22.51 -26.06
CA LEU A 964 5.72 23.57 -25.10
C LEU A 964 4.30 23.39 -24.55
N ASP A 965 4.15 23.07 -23.27
CA ASP A 965 2.85 22.79 -22.65
C ASP A 965 2.04 21.76 -23.49
N GLY A 966 2.72 20.68 -23.92
CA GLY A 966 2.18 19.63 -24.81
C GLY A 966 2.09 20.00 -26.30
N MET A 967 2.22 21.27 -26.68
CA MET A 967 2.12 21.75 -28.06
C MET A 967 3.44 21.56 -28.83
N ARG A 968 3.43 20.81 -29.93
CA ARG A 968 4.63 20.61 -30.77
C ARG A 968 5.11 21.91 -31.43
N CYS A 969 6.36 22.27 -31.16
CA CYS A 969 7.06 23.35 -31.85
C CYS A 969 7.76 22.86 -33.12
N ALA A 970 7.88 23.74 -34.12
CA ALA A 970 8.63 23.48 -35.34
C ALA A 970 10.15 23.57 -35.11
N THR A 971 10.91 22.62 -35.67
CA THR A 971 12.37 22.59 -35.65
C THR A 971 12.94 22.78 -37.06
N PRO A 972 13.88 23.73 -37.28
CA PRO A 972 14.58 23.89 -38.56
C PRO A 972 15.81 22.97 -38.70
#